data_AF-A0A4R0YS25-F1
#
_entry.id   AF-A0A4R0YS25-F1
#
_cell.length_a   1.000
_cell.length_b   1.000
_cell.length_c   1.000
_cell.angle_alpha   90.00
_cell.angle_beta   90.00
_cell.angle_gamma   90.00
#
_symmetry.space_group_name_H-M   'P 1'
#
loop_
_entity.id
_entity.type
_entity.pdbx_description
1 polymer ?
#
loop_
_entity_poly.entity_id
_entity_poly.type
_entity_poly.pdbx_seq_one_letter_code
_entity_poly.pdbx_strand_id
1 'polypeptide(L)'
;MSNSYPVEEFVRSLYKTILGREPDPNGLANWVAGLSSGAIEPHQAVRGFAQSDEAVRKRQKAASQELRIDEVASYLSPQQLRISEYLPQRILLIGSCLLETWEHQLAKYCEVDFLTVNNGMRLPANPPKEASSYDFQILQMPLRHVLPETECLPLGYGDLAEHEALFARSVERMRRSLSAMMRWNTEHRMLSFVSNFYLPQRNPMGRMFGRYDLRNPVYFIEQLNIRLYEELSAYKNAHLLDIDQIIAVFGRKYYQDDGLALTVHHGVLNNFDYPYDRQRIEPVTRATEQYQVQADQIVGALWAELLSMCRTIKQVDSVKLVIMDLDDSLWRGVAAEDALDTYGQNIVAGWPLGVIEALQYLKRRGVLLAIVSKNDEARIEELWPRIVGNRIQLSDFAVRKINWRPKAENIAEILRDVCLLPKSVVFVDDNPVERAAVKQAFPEIRTLGENPYVTRRALLWSAETQVAVVTDESDRRTQMIQAQVQRETDRKDASHEAFVEGLGIRLNLQVIDSAESKAFVRALELLNKTNQFNTTGKRWTHEQAVAFFAEGGIFYAFNVSDRYADYGLVGVVVVAERHVAQWAMSCRVLGLDVELAAMRQIGSLLAAKGVLEITGEVIETEANFLSRDLFARCGFLGANGEWKRSLDMAGWDAPSYISVEV
;
A
#
# COMPACT_ATOMS: atom_id res chain seq x y z
N MET A 1 42.56 -7.58 14.64
CA MET A 1 43.00 -8.42 13.50
C MET A 1 42.63 -7.70 12.22
N SER A 2 43.56 -7.65 11.26
CA SER A 2 43.55 -6.86 10.02
C SER A 2 42.23 -6.97 9.23
N ASN A 3 41.49 -5.85 9.10
CA ASN A 3 40.24 -5.74 8.35
C ASN A 3 40.51 -5.44 6.86
N SER A 4 41.31 -6.29 6.23
CA SER A 4 41.56 -6.28 4.78
C SER A 4 40.38 -6.98 4.08
N TYR A 5 39.29 -6.25 3.85
CA TYR A 5 38.39 -6.64 2.75
C TYR A 5 39.22 -6.60 1.45
N PRO A 6 39.42 -7.71 0.73
CA PRO A 6 40.39 -7.75 -0.35
C PRO A 6 39.87 -6.90 -1.51
N VAL A 7 40.65 -5.90 -1.92
CA VAL A 7 40.37 -5.07 -3.11
C VAL A 7 39.95 -5.92 -4.31
N GLU A 8 40.53 -7.12 -4.45
CA GLU A 8 40.16 -8.10 -5.47
C GLU A 8 38.70 -8.58 -5.37
N GLU A 9 38.21 -8.87 -4.16
CA GLU A 9 36.82 -9.29 -3.94
C GLU A 9 35.83 -8.17 -4.27
N PHE A 10 36.18 -6.93 -3.92
CA PHE A 10 35.41 -5.74 -4.34
C PHE A 10 35.33 -5.63 -5.86
N VAL A 11 36.46 -5.72 -6.58
CA VAL A 11 36.45 -5.66 -8.06
C VAL A 11 35.67 -6.83 -8.66
N ARG A 12 35.83 -8.05 -8.14
CA ARG A 12 35.04 -9.23 -8.57
C ARG A 12 33.53 -9.00 -8.40
N SER A 13 33.13 -8.36 -7.30
CA SER A 13 31.73 -8.01 -7.07
C SER A 13 31.20 -7.02 -8.11
N LEU A 14 32.03 -6.08 -8.61
CA LEU A 14 31.64 -5.15 -9.69
C LEU A 14 31.35 -5.88 -10.99
N TYR A 15 32.23 -6.80 -11.40
CA TYR A 15 32.03 -7.60 -12.61
C TYR A 15 30.73 -8.42 -12.55
N LYS A 16 30.49 -9.08 -11.41
CA LYS A 16 29.27 -9.88 -11.21
C LYS A 16 28.01 -9.02 -11.20
N THR A 17 28.02 -7.95 -10.42
CA THR A 17 26.81 -7.15 -10.15
C THR A 17 26.44 -6.26 -11.32
N ILE A 18 27.43 -5.63 -11.97
CA ILE A 18 27.20 -4.63 -13.02
C ILE A 18 27.19 -5.30 -14.41
N LEU A 19 28.17 -6.16 -14.68
CA LEU A 19 28.34 -6.77 -16.01
C LEU A 19 27.65 -8.14 -16.11
N GLY A 20 27.46 -8.84 -15.00
CA GLY A 20 26.80 -10.15 -14.96
C GLY A 20 27.71 -11.30 -15.39
N ARG A 21 29.03 -11.16 -15.22
CA ARG A 21 30.04 -12.16 -15.60
C ARG A 21 31.20 -12.17 -14.62
N GLU A 22 32.04 -13.21 -14.68
CA GLU A 22 33.33 -13.23 -14.00
C GLU A 22 34.33 -12.26 -14.68
N PRO A 23 35.29 -11.70 -13.93
CA PRO A 23 36.32 -10.86 -14.51
C PRO A 23 37.27 -11.64 -15.42
N ASP A 24 37.76 -10.98 -16.46
CA ASP A 24 38.96 -11.45 -17.16
C ASP A 24 40.21 -11.16 -16.31
N PRO A 25 41.26 -12.01 -16.37
CA PRO A 25 42.44 -11.87 -15.50
C PRO A 25 43.14 -10.51 -15.60
N ASN A 26 43.22 -9.94 -16.81
CA ASN A 26 43.91 -8.67 -17.06
C ASN A 26 43.10 -7.49 -16.51
N GLY A 27 41.79 -7.46 -16.79
CA GLY A 27 40.88 -6.46 -16.27
C GLY A 27 40.85 -6.47 -14.74
N LEU A 28 40.81 -7.65 -14.12
CA LEU A 28 40.89 -7.78 -12.66
C LEU A 28 42.18 -7.17 -12.12
N ALA A 29 43.33 -7.58 -12.64
CA ALA A 29 44.64 -7.13 -12.17
C ALA A 29 44.77 -5.60 -12.27
N ASN A 30 44.29 -5.00 -13.36
CA ASN A 30 44.35 -3.55 -13.59
C ASN A 30 43.52 -2.77 -12.56
N TRP A 31 42.27 -3.16 -12.34
CA TRP A 31 41.40 -2.50 -11.36
C TRP A 31 41.92 -2.67 -9.93
N VAL A 32 42.41 -3.87 -9.60
CA VAL A 32 43.00 -4.15 -8.28
C VAL A 32 44.25 -3.32 -8.04
N ALA A 33 45.14 -3.19 -9.04
CA ALA A 33 46.32 -2.36 -8.93
C ALA A 33 45.97 -0.86 -8.74
N GLY A 34 44.98 -0.35 -9.49
CA GLY A 34 44.53 1.03 -9.37
C GLY A 34 43.97 1.37 -7.98
N LEU A 35 43.12 0.49 -7.43
CA LEU A 35 42.55 0.65 -6.09
C LEU A 35 43.59 0.42 -4.98
N SER A 36 44.49 -0.55 -5.14
CA SER A 36 45.51 -0.86 -4.12
C SER A 36 46.61 0.21 -4.05
N SER A 37 46.84 0.95 -5.14
CA SER A 37 47.79 2.07 -5.18
C SER A 37 47.18 3.41 -4.73
N GLY A 38 45.86 3.47 -4.51
CA GLY A 38 45.13 4.71 -4.26
C GLY A 38 45.03 5.63 -5.49
N ALA A 39 45.40 5.15 -6.68
CA ALA A 39 45.27 5.90 -7.92
C ALA A 39 43.80 6.06 -8.35
N ILE A 40 42.93 5.17 -7.88
CA ILE A 40 41.49 5.17 -8.13
C ILE A 40 40.78 4.94 -6.80
N GLU A 41 39.79 5.77 -6.49
CA GLU A 41 38.94 5.58 -5.32
C GLU A 41 37.81 4.56 -5.61
N PRO A 42 37.28 3.84 -4.61
CA PRO A 42 36.23 2.82 -4.81
C PRO A 42 35.00 3.32 -5.59
N HIS A 43 34.54 4.56 -5.33
CA HIS A 43 33.40 5.14 -6.04
C HIS A 43 33.71 5.38 -7.54
N GLN A 44 34.95 5.72 -7.88
CA GLN A 44 35.40 5.90 -9.26
C GLN A 44 35.44 4.57 -10.00
N ALA A 45 35.83 3.49 -9.32
CA ALA A 45 35.77 2.14 -9.88
C ALA A 45 34.32 1.74 -10.20
N VAL A 46 33.38 1.91 -9.27
CA VAL A 46 31.93 1.64 -9.52
C VAL A 46 31.44 2.42 -10.74
N ARG A 47 31.74 3.72 -10.80
CA ARG A 47 31.36 4.60 -11.92
C ARG A 47 31.95 4.11 -13.23
N GLY A 48 33.23 3.73 -13.25
CA GLY A 48 33.91 3.21 -14.43
C GLY A 48 33.26 1.96 -15.01
N PHE A 49 32.85 1.01 -14.15
CA PHE A 49 32.10 -0.17 -14.58
C PHE A 49 30.69 0.20 -15.09
N ALA A 50 29.96 1.01 -14.34
CA ALA A 50 28.59 1.39 -14.67
C ALA A 50 28.48 2.22 -15.95
N GLN A 51 29.52 2.97 -16.31
CA GLN A 51 29.60 3.80 -17.51
C GLN A 51 30.31 3.11 -18.69
N SER A 52 30.80 1.88 -18.52
CA SER A 52 31.41 1.12 -19.60
C SER A 52 30.44 0.87 -20.77
N ASP A 53 30.96 0.81 -21.99
CA ASP A 53 30.17 0.51 -23.20
C ASP A 53 29.38 -0.80 -23.04
N GLU A 54 29.96 -1.80 -22.38
CA GLU A 54 29.32 -3.07 -22.06
C GLU A 54 28.05 -2.88 -21.21
N ALA A 55 28.16 -2.12 -20.11
CA ALA A 55 27.03 -1.82 -19.22
C ALA A 55 25.96 -0.96 -19.90
N VAL A 56 26.37 0.02 -20.72
CA VAL A 56 25.44 0.88 -21.49
C VAL A 56 24.66 0.06 -22.50
N ARG A 57 25.32 -0.79 -23.31
CA ARG A 57 24.65 -1.65 -24.30
C ARG A 57 23.66 -2.62 -23.65
N LYS A 58 24.01 -3.19 -22.49
CA LYS A 58 23.13 -4.09 -21.74
C LYS A 58 21.83 -3.40 -21.31
N ARG A 59 21.93 -2.16 -20.80
CA ARG A 59 20.76 -1.34 -20.43
C ARG A 59 19.92 -0.94 -21.63
N GLN A 60 20.54 -0.51 -22.72
CA GLN A 60 19.83 -0.12 -23.95
C GLN A 60 19.07 -1.31 -24.58
N LYS A 61 19.65 -2.51 -24.57
CA LYS A 61 19.00 -3.74 -25.05
C LYS A 61 17.79 -4.14 -24.19
N ALA A 62 17.82 -3.87 -22.88
CA ALA A 62 16.67 -4.08 -22.00
C ALA A 62 15.54 -3.06 -22.25
N ALA A 63 15.87 -1.81 -22.62
CA ALA A 63 14.91 -0.73 -22.82
C ALA A 63 14.26 -0.66 -24.21
N SER A 64 14.73 -1.43 -25.19
CA SER A 64 14.34 -1.34 -26.61
C SER A 64 13.38 -2.44 -27.09
N GLN A 65 12.78 -3.22 -26.18
CA GLN A 65 11.73 -4.18 -26.54
C GLN A 65 10.38 -3.46 -26.64
N GLU A 66 9.57 -3.82 -27.64
CA GLU A 66 8.18 -3.36 -27.76
C GLU A 66 7.40 -3.69 -26.49
N LEU A 67 6.53 -2.75 -26.07
CA LEU A 67 5.71 -2.87 -24.86
C LEU A 67 4.86 -4.15 -24.91
N ARG A 68 5.30 -5.17 -24.18
CA ARG A 68 4.52 -6.40 -23.99
C ARG A 68 3.23 -6.06 -23.22
N ILE A 69 2.23 -6.94 -23.29
CA ILE A 69 0.98 -6.81 -22.51
C ILE A 69 1.27 -6.56 -21.01
N ASP A 70 2.31 -7.22 -20.49
CA ASP A 70 2.79 -7.06 -19.11
C ASP A 70 3.38 -5.66 -18.81
N GLU A 71 3.93 -4.98 -19.81
CA GLU A 71 4.53 -3.64 -19.66
C GLU A 71 3.47 -2.53 -19.64
N VAL A 72 2.36 -2.73 -20.37
CA VAL A 72 1.20 -1.82 -20.36
C VAL A 72 0.50 -1.87 -18.99
N ALA A 73 0.21 -3.08 -18.51
CA ALA A 73 -0.37 -3.30 -17.19
C ALA A 73 0.53 -2.81 -16.04
N SER A 74 1.85 -3.02 -16.15
CA SER A 74 2.80 -2.61 -15.10
C SER A 74 3.06 -1.09 -15.05
N TYR A 75 2.61 -0.31 -16.03
CA TYR A 75 2.71 1.14 -15.97
C TYR A 75 1.85 1.72 -14.83
N LEU A 76 0.57 1.33 -14.77
CA LEU A 76 -0.37 1.77 -13.72
C LEU A 76 -0.14 1.03 -12.40
N SER A 77 0.22 -0.26 -12.50
CA SER A 77 0.42 -1.16 -11.38
C SER A 77 1.86 -1.72 -11.37
N PRO A 78 2.87 -0.94 -10.93
CA PRO A 78 4.27 -1.36 -10.97
C PRO A 78 4.54 -2.53 -10.03
N GLN A 79 5.28 -3.52 -10.51
CA GLN A 79 5.49 -4.80 -9.82
C GLN A 79 6.84 -4.93 -9.11
N GLN A 80 7.69 -3.90 -9.13
CA GLN A 80 9.07 -3.96 -8.62
C GLN A 80 9.16 -4.32 -7.13
N LEU A 81 8.09 -4.05 -6.36
CA LEU A 81 8.03 -4.32 -4.92
C LEU A 81 7.24 -5.58 -4.57
N ARG A 82 6.68 -6.28 -5.57
CA ARG A 82 5.91 -7.51 -5.42
C ARG A 82 6.83 -8.68 -5.05
N ILE A 83 6.45 -9.47 -4.06
CA ILE A 83 7.17 -10.69 -3.66
C ILE A 83 6.27 -11.90 -3.78
N SER A 84 5.12 -11.85 -3.12
CA SER A 84 4.14 -12.93 -3.05
C SER A 84 3.20 -12.89 -4.25
N GLU A 85 2.94 -14.06 -4.82
CA GLU A 85 1.84 -14.22 -5.76
C GLU A 85 0.50 -14.01 -5.03
N TYR A 86 -0.45 -13.39 -5.72
CA TYR A 86 -1.81 -13.22 -5.24
C TYR A 86 -2.75 -13.34 -6.43
N LEU A 87 -3.55 -14.40 -6.43
CA LEU A 87 -4.58 -14.68 -7.43
C LEU A 87 -5.87 -15.04 -6.70
N PRO A 88 -7.00 -14.39 -7.02
CA PRO A 88 -8.30 -14.80 -6.51
C PRO A 88 -8.67 -16.19 -7.05
N GLN A 89 -9.41 -16.96 -6.26
CA GLN A 89 -9.92 -18.26 -6.66
C GLN A 89 -11.21 -18.11 -7.48
N ARG A 90 -12.14 -17.28 -6.99
CA ARG A 90 -13.45 -17.10 -7.62
C ARG A 90 -13.93 -15.66 -7.53
N ILE A 91 -14.43 -15.13 -8.65
CA ILE A 91 -15.01 -13.79 -8.73
C ILE A 91 -16.41 -13.82 -9.34
N LEU A 92 -17.21 -12.80 -9.03
CA LEU A 92 -18.55 -12.62 -9.58
C LEU A 92 -18.61 -11.34 -10.41
N LEU A 93 -18.99 -11.46 -11.68
CA LEU A 93 -19.21 -10.33 -12.58
C LEU A 93 -20.71 -10.03 -12.68
N ILE A 94 -21.10 -8.79 -12.42
CA ILE A 94 -22.49 -8.33 -12.48
C ILE A 94 -22.56 -7.12 -13.39
N GLY A 95 -23.09 -7.27 -14.60
CA GLY A 95 -23.14 -6.16 -15.54
C GLY A 95 -23.67 -6.54 -16.91
N SER A 96 -23.41 -5.71 -17.91
CA SER A 96 -23.95 -5.92 -19.25
C SER A 96 -23.01 -6.77 -20.11
N CYS A 97 -23.27 -6.81 -21.43
CA CYS A 97 -22.36 -7.44 -22.40
C CYS A 97 -20.93 -6.88 -22.39
N LEU A 98 -20.67 -5.73 -21.76
CA LEU A 98 -19.29 -5.27 -21.53
C LEU A 98 -18.52 -6.25 -20.64
N LEU A 99 -19.07 -6.64 -19.49
CA LEU A 99 -18.40 -7.59 -18.60
C LEU A 99 -18.37 -9.02 -19.16
N GLU A 100 -19.32 -9.38 -20.03
CA GLU A 100 -19.27 -10.65 -20.77
C GLU A 100 -17.97 -10.77 -21.60
N THR A 101 -17.50 -9.66 -22.18
CA THR A 101 -16.21 -9.66 -22.89
C THR A 101 -15.01 -9.85 -21.95
N TRP A 102 -15.15 -9.45 -20.68
CA TRP A 102 -14.11 -9.65 -19.67
C TRP A 102 -14.11 -11.08 -19.15
N GLU A 103 -15.27 -11.71 -18.99
CA GLU A 103 -15.41 -13.09 -18.49
C GLU A 103 -14.44 -14.06 -19.20
N HIS A 104 -14.46 -14.06 -20.54
CA HIS A 104 -13.56 -14.92 -21.33
C HIS A 104 -12.07 -14.63 -21.08
N GLN A 105 -11.71 -13.38 -20.79
CA GLN A 105 -10.32 -13.02 -20.50
C GLN A 105 -9.92 -13.36 -19.06
N LEU A 106 -10.81 -13.12 -18.11
CA LEU A 106 -10.57 -13.31 -16.68
C LEU A 106 -10.64 -14.79 -16.27
N ALA A 107 -11.39 -15.62 -17.00
CA ALA A 107 -11.46 -17.07 -16.82
C ALA A 107 -10.10 -17.77 -17.01
N LYS A 108 -9.10 -17.09 -17.59
CA LYS A 108 -7.72 -17.58 -17.68
C LYS A 108 -6.97 -17.53 -16.34
N TYR A 109 -7.44 -16.70 -15.40
CA TYR A 109 -6.75 -16.42 -14.14
C TYR A 109 -7.48 -17.00 -12.91
N CYS A 110 -8.80 -17.10 -12.96
CA CYS A 110 -9.63 -17.55 -11.83
C CYS A 110 -10.98 -18.09 -12.32
N GLU A 111 -11.74 -18.72 -11.42
CA GLU A 111 -13.14 -19.09 -11.71
C GLU A 111 -14.01 -17.83 -11.77
N VAL A 112 -14.83 -17.71 -12.81
CA VAL A 112 -15.68 -16.54 -13.03
C VAL A 112 -17.13 -17.01 -13.14
N ASP A 113 -17.99 -16.43 -12.31
CA ASP A 113 -19.44 -16.49 -12.54
C ASP A 113 -19.89 -15.13 -13.10
N PHE A 114 -20.72 -15.12 -14.14
CA PHE A 114 -21.24 -13.89 -14.75
C PHE A 114 -22.77 -13.83 -14.67
N LEU A 115 -23.29 -12.67 -14.29
CA LEU A 115 -24.70 -12.34 -14.27
C LEU A 115 -24.97 -11.10 -15.12
N THR A 116 -25.74 -11.32 -16.19
CA THR A 116 -26.15 -10.25 -17.07
C THR A 116 -27.23 -9.38 -16.43
N VAL A 117 -26.93 -8.10 -16.22
CA VAL A 117 -27.87 -7.06 -15.79
C VAL A 117 -28.08 -6.09 -16.94
N ASN A 118 -29.18 -6.28 -17.67
CA ASN A 118 -29.65 -5.38 -18.71
C ASN A 118 -31.09 -4.93 -18.40
N ASN A 119 -31.45 -3.70 -18.75
CA ASN A 119 -32.83 -3.22 -18.79
C ASN A 119 -33.64 -3.43 -17.49
N GLY A 120 -33.02 -3.23 -16.32
CA GLY A 120 -33.73 -3.34 -15.03
C GLY A 120 -33.98 -4.76 -14.53
N MET A 121 -33.28 -5.77 -15.10
CA MET A 121 -33.25 -7.13 -14.56
C MET A 121 -32.82 -7.13 -13.09
N ARG A 122 -33.58 -7.83 -12.25
CA ARG A 122 -33.29 -7.97 -10.81
C ARG A 122 -32.31 -9.10 -10.58
N LEU A 123 -31.38 -8.91 -9.65
CA LEU A 123 -30.52 -9.99 -9.17
C LEU A 123 -31.38 -11.13 -8.60
N PRO A 124 -31.04 -12.41 -8.89
CA PRO A 124 -31.70 -13.57 -8.30
C PRO A 124 -31.60 -13.51 -6.78
N ALA A 125 -32.47 -14.18 -6.02
CA ALA A 125 -32.47 -14.05 -4.56
C ALA A 125 -31.08 -14.32 -3.95
N ASN A 126 -30.42 -15.39 -4.38
CA ASN A 126 -29.09 -15.78 -3.93
C ASN A 126 -28.07 -15.69 -5.07
N PRO A 127 -26.78 -15.46 -4.77
CA PRO A 127 -25.72 -15.56 -5.76
C PRO A 127 -25.60 -17.00 -6.32
N PRO A 128 -24.92 -17.19 -7.47
CA PRO A 128 -24.78 -18.51 -8.11
C PRO A 128 -24.13 -19.57 -7.19
N LYS A 129 -23.24 -19.12 -6.31
CA LYS A 129 -22.62 -19.88 -5.21
C LYS A 129 -22.81 -19.16 -3.89
N GLU A 130 -22.39 -19.78 -2.79
CA GLU A 130 -22.40 -19.14 -1.48
C GLU A 130 -21.55 -17.86 -1.49
N ALA A 131 -22.07 -16.77 -0.91
CA ALA A 131 -21.42 -15.46 -0.96
C ALA A 131 -19.98 -15.48 -0.38
N SER A 132 -19.74 -16.32 0.62
CA SER A 132 -18.42 -16.52 1.26
C SER A 132 -17.37 -17.15 0.35
N SER A 133 -17.79 -17.81 -0.75
CA SER A 133 -16.89 -18.47 -1.71
C SER A 133 -16.25 -17.52 -2.73
N TYR A 134 -16.75 -16.29 -2.85
CA TYR A 134 -16.22 -15.28 -3.76
C TYR A 134 -15.18 -14.41 -3.07
N ASP A 135 -14.02 -14.22 -3.71
CA ASP A 135 -13.01 -13.27 -3.24
C ASP A 135 -13.51 -11.81 -3.34
N PHE A 136 -14.24 -11.51 -4.42
CA PHE A 136 -14.90 -10.22 -4.64
C PHE A 136 -15.90 -10.30 -5.80
N GLN A 137 -16.71 -9.25 -5.92
CA GLN A 137 -17.60 -9.02 -7.07
C GLN A 137 -17.23 -7.73 -7.81
N ILE A 138 -17.43 -7.71 -9.13
CA ILE A 138 -17.28 -6.54 -9.99
C ILE A 138 -18.65 -6.16 -10.54
N LEU A 139 -19.04 -4.91 -10.32
CA LEU A 139 -20.32 -4.37 -10.75
C LEU A 139 -20.09 -3.32 -11.83
N GLN A 140 -20.72 -3.54 -12.98
CA GLN A 140 -20.72 -2.58 -14.09
C GLN A 140 -22.14 -2.24 -14.47
N MET A 141 -22.53 -0.98 -14.17
CA MET A 141 -23.84 -0.47 -14.54
C MET A 141 -23.83 0.00 -15.99
N PRO A 142 -24.76 -0.45 -16.84
CA PRO A 142 -24.81 0.01 -18.22
C PRO A 142 -25.31 1.45 -18.30
N LEU A 143 -24.50 2.36 -18.86
CA LEU A 143 -24.84 3.79 -18.95
C LEU A 143 -26.19 4.03 -19.66
N ARG A 144 -26.54 3.23 -20.67
CA ARG A 144 -27.85 3.27 -21.35
C ARG A 144 -29.07 3.16 -20.44
N HIS A 145 -28.92 2.51 -19.28
CA HIS A 145 -30.00 2.41 -18.29
C HIS A 145 -30.12 3.67 -17.44
N VAL A 146 -29.00 4.37 -17.22
CA VAL A 146 -28.91 5.62 -16.47
C VAL A 146 -29.32 6.80 -17.35
N LEU A 147 -28.76 6.85 -18.56
CA LEU A 147 -28.91 7.89 -19.57
C LEU A 147 -29.32 7.24 -20.91
N PRO A 148 -30.61 6.91 -21.08
CA PRO A 148 -31.10 6.34 -22.33
C PRO A 148 -31.06 7.37 -23.46
N GLU A 149 -30.66 6.91 -24.65
CA GLU A 149 -30.54 7.71 -25.86
C GLU A 149 -31.87 8.34 -26.29
N THR A 150 -32.98 7.66 -26.00
CA THR A 150 -34.35 8.14 -26.26
C THR A 150 -34.73 9.37 -25.45
N GLU A 151 -34.04 9.66 -24.35
CA GLU A 151 -34.27 10.87 -23.54
C GLU A 151 -33.21 11.95 -23.79
N CYS A 152 -31.96 11.57 -24.08
CA CYS A 152 -30.88 12.55 -24.21
C CYS A 152 -30.71 13.10 -25.63
N LEU A 153 -30.92 12.30 -26.69
CA LEU A 153 -30.75 12.75 -28.07
C LEU A 153 -31.81 13.77 -28.54
N PRO A 154 -33.08 13.71 -28.10
CA PRO A 154 -34.07 14.69 -28.52
C PRO A 154 -33.92 16.09 -27.91
N LEU A 155 -33.08 16.26 -26.87
CA LEU A 155 -32.99 17.53 -26.16
C LEU A 155 -32.35 18.63 -27.03
N GLY A 156 -33.01 19.78 -27.09
CA GLY A 156 -32.48 20.97 -27.73
C GLY A 156 -31.32 21.57 -26.93
N TYR A 157 -30.30 22.10 -27.62
CA TYR A 157 -29.15 22.76 -26.96
C TYR A 157 -29.56 24.02 -26.17
N GLY A 158 -30.63 24.70 -26.56
CA GLY A 158 -31.08 25.93 -25.90
C GLY A 158 -31.73 25.75 -24.53
N ASP A 159 -32.08 24.52 -24.15
CA ASP A 159 -32.91 24.24 -22.98
C ASP A 159 -32.11 23.66 -21.81
N LEU A 160 -31.33 24.52 -21.14
CA LEU A 160 -30.50 24.08 -20.01
C LEU A 160 -31.34 23.42 -18.89
N ALA A 161 -32.56 23.89 -18.65
CA ALA A 161 -33.42 23.37 -17.60
C ALA A 161 -33.81 21.91 -17.85
N GLU A 162 -34.09 21.53 -19.10
CA GLU A 162 -34.36 20.12 -19.45
C GLU A 162 -33.11 19.22 -19.33
N HIS A 163 -31.91 19.74 -19.62
CA HIS A 163 -30.66 19.01 -19.37
C HIS A 163 -30.41 18.80 -17.87
N GLU A 164 -30.68 19.81 -17.03
CA GLU A 164 -30.65 19.70 -15.57
C GLU A 164 -31.68 18.69 -15.04
N ALA A 165 -32.90 18.71 -15.57
CA ALA A 165 -33.95 17.77 -15.21
C ALA A 165 -33.59 16.33 -15.62
N LEU A 166 -33.01 16.14 -16.81
CA LEU A 166 -32.50 14.84 -17.27
C LEU A 166 -31.36 14.35 -16.36
N PHE A 167 -30.45 15.22 -15.95
CA PHE A 167 -29.39 14.87 -15.01
C PHE A 167 -29.95 14.36 -13.68
N ALA A 168 -30.91 15.08 -13.09
CA ALA A 168 -31.56 14.67 -11.85
C ALA A 168 -32.25 13.29 -11.97
N ARG A 169 -32.97 13.04 -13.07
CA ARG A 169 -33.57 11.72 -13.36
C ARG A 169 -32.51 10.63 -13.54
N SER A 170 -31.40 10.94 -14.18
CA SER A 170 -30.28 10.02 -14.41
C SER A 170 -29.64 9.61 -13.09
N VAL A 171 -29.37 10.56 -12.19
CA VAL A 171 -28.86 10.30 -10.83
C VAL A 171 -29.80 9.36 -10.07
N GLU A 172 -31.11 9.58 -10.15
CA GLU A 172 -32.09 8.72 -9.48
C GLU A 172 -32.16 7.30 -10.07
N ARG A 173 -32.02 7.14 -11.39
CA ARG A 173 -31.89 5.81 -12.02
C ARG A 173 -30.61 5.11 -11.57
N MET A 174 -29.50 5.84 -11.54
CA MET A 174 -28.20 5.33 -11.11
C MET A 174 -28.26 4.86 -9.65
N ARG A 175 -28.81 5.65 -8.73
CA ARG A 175 -29.00 5.27 -7.31
C ARG A 175 -29.77 3.98 -7.15
N ARG A 176 -30.94 3.88 -7.78
CA ARG A 176 -31.79 2.68 -7.72
C ARG A 176 -31.09 1.45 -8.29
N SER A 177 -30.36 1.62 -9.38
CA SER A 177 -29.60 0.55 -10.02
C SER A 177 -28.44 0.10 -9.13
N LEU A 178 -27.68 1.04 -8.57
CA LEU A 178 -26.57 0.73 -7.66
C LEU A 178 -27.09 -0.04 -6.45
N SER A 179 -28.15 0.44 -5.81
CA SER A 179 -28.78 -0.23 -4.67
C SER A 179 -29.24 -1.65 -5.00
N ALA A 180 -29.87 -1.85 -6.17
CA ALA A 180 -30.29 -3.17 -6.61
C ALA A 180 -29.11 -4.12 -6.86
N MET A 181 -28.02 -3.62 -7.46
CA MET A 181 -26.84 -4.43 -7.75
C MET A 181 -25.97 -4.71 -6.51
N MET A 182 -25.97 -3.80 -5.53
CA MET A 182 -25.18 -3.90 -4.28
C MET A 182 -25.89 -4.72 -3.18
N ARG A 183 -27.01 -5.39 -3.49
CA ARG A 183 -27.79 -6.14 -2.49
C ARG A 183 -26.93 -7.17 -1.74
N TRP A 184 -26.16 -7.99 -2.44
CA TRP A 184 -25.30 -9.00 -1.80
C TRP A 184 -24.10 -8.42 -1.05
N ASN A 185 -23.62 -7.22 -1.41
CA ASN A 185 -22.66 -6.49 -0.56
C ASN A 185 -23.31 -6.09 0.77
N THR A 186 -24.55 -5.61 0.72
CA THR A 186 -25.28 -5.16 1.90
C THR A 186 -25.63 -6.34 2.81
N GLU A 187 -26.06 -7.47 2.24
CA GLU A 187 -26.46 -8.67 2.96
C GLU A 187 -25.27 -9.49 3.50
N HIS A 188 -24.18 -9.59 2.74
CA HIS A 188 -23.07 -10.52 3.04
C HIS A 188 -21.69 -9.85 3.20
N ARG A 189 -21.60 -8.51 3.14
CA ARG A 189 -20.33 -7.75 3.20
C ARG A 189 -19.30 -8.15 2.15
N MET A 190 -19.72 -8.70 1.00
CA MET A 190 -18.82 -9.07 -0.10
C MET A 190 -17.97 -7.88 -0.57
N LEU A 191 -16.66 -8.10 -0.76
CA LEU A 191 -15.77 -7.08 -1.34
C LEU A 191 -16.26 -6.74 -2.74
N SER A 192 -16.54 -5.46 -2.99
CA SER A 192 -17.22 -5.02 -4.22
C SER A 192 -16.45 -3.92 -4.93
N PHE A 193 -16.18 -4.11 -6.22
CA PHE A 193 -15.60 -3.11 -7.10
C PHE A 193 -16.67 -2.62 -8.06
N VAL A 194 -16.99 -1.31 -8.02
CA VAL A 194 -18.02 -0.72 -8.88
C VAL A 194 -17.35 0.14 -9.94
N SER A 195 -17.58 -0.16 -11.22
CA SER A 195 -17.02 0.61 -12.31
C SER A 195 -17.76 1.94 -12.52
N ASN A 196 -17.03 3.01 -12.80
CA ASN A 196 -17.63 4.25 -13.30
C ASN A 196 -17.98 4.17 -14.81
N PHE A 197 -18.44 5.28 -15.38
CA PHE A 197 -18.80 5.38 -16.80
C PHE A 197 -17.67 6.00 -17.62
N TYR A 198 -17.48 5.53 -18.85
CA TYR A 198 -16.57 6.16 -19.80
C TYR A 198 -17.05 7.55 -20.22
N LEU A 199 -16.14 8.51 -20.22
CA LEU A 199 -16.37 9.83 -20.79
C LEU A 199 -16.27 9.81 -22.32
N PRO A 200 -17.16 10.50 -23.06
CA PRO A 200 -17.01 10.72 -24.49
C PRO A 200 -15.64 11.30 -24.84
N GLN A 201 -15.05 10.87 -25.97
CA GLN A 201 -13.72 11.32 -26.39
C GLN A 201 -13.64 12.83 -26.65
N ARG A 202 -14.78 13.46 -26.96
CA ARG A 202 -14.93 14.88 -27.22
C ARG A 202 -16.39 15.30 -27.00
N ASN A 203 -16.63 16.60 -26.91
CA ASN A 203 -18.00 17.12 -26.91
C ASN A 203 -18.62 16.96 -28.31
N PRO A 204 -19.67 16.13 -28.49
CA PRO A 204 -20.33 15.98 -29.79
C PRO A 204 -21.10 17.23 -30.22
N MET A 205 -21.46 18.14 -29.30
CA MET A 205 -22.12 19.40 -29.64
C MET A 205 -21.18 20.35 -30.39
N GLY A 206 -19.86 20.24 -30.18
CA GLY A 206 -18.84 21.01 -30.89
C GLY A 206 -17.77 21.60 -29.97
N ARG A 207 -16.63 21.98 -30.57
CA ARG A 207 -15.41 22.39 -29.85
C ARG A 207 -15.51 23.74 -29.12
N MET A 208 -16.42 24.61 -29.56
CA MET A 208 -16.55 25.99 -29.04
C MET A 208 -17.67 26.14 -28.00
N PHE A 209 -18.44 25.08 -27.74
CA PHE A 209 -19.48 25.10 -26.72
C PHE A 209 -18.89 24.93 -25.31
N GLY A 210 -19.64 25.36 -24.29
CA GLY A 210 -19.18 25.35 -22.91
C GLY A 210 -18.70 23.97 -22.45
N ARG A 211 -17.52 23.90 -21.80
CA ARG A 211 -16.95 22.62 -21.30
C ARG A 211 -17.54 22.18 -19.97
N TYR A 212 -17.92 23.11 -19.10
CA TYR A 212 -18.36 22.82 -17.72
C TYR A 212 -19.83 23.19 -17.55
N ASP A 213 -20.68 22.55 -18.34
CA ASP A 213 -22.12 22.80 -18.44
C ASP A 213 -22.84 21.50 -18.82
N LEU A 214 -24.04 21.25 -18.29
CA LEU A 214 -24.75 19.98 -18.45
C LEU A 214 -25.22 19.69 -19.89
N ARG A 215 -25.26 20.69 -20.78
CA ARG A 215 -25.49 20.46 -22.22
C ARG A 215 -24.30 19.82 -22.91
N ASN A 216 -23.14 19.76 -22.24
CA ASN A 216 -21.96 19.06 -22.71
C ASN A 216 -21.97 17.61 -22.19
N PRO A 217 -22.14 16.60 -23.06
CA PRO A 217 -22.21 15.20 -22.62
C PRO A 217 -20.97 14.70 -21.88
N VAL A 218 -19.79 15.28 -22.15
CA VAL A 218 -18.56 14.94 -21.40
C VAL A 218 -18.71 15.37 -19.95
N TYR A 219 -19.14 16.61 -19.72
CA TYR A 219 -19.36 17.12 -18.36
C TYR A 219 -20.54 16.45 -17.68
N PHE A 220 -21.61 16.16 -18.40
CA PHE A 220 -22.76 15.44 -17.86
C PHE A 220 -22.36 14.09 -17.26
N ILE A 221 -21.58 13.28 -17.99
CA ILE A 221 -21.12 11.97 -17.52
C ILE A 221 -20.05 12.12 -16.43
N GLU A 222 -19.19 13.13 -16.50
CA GLU A 222 -18.24 13.48 -15.43
C GLU A 222 -18.97 13.78 -14.11
N GLN A 223 -20.06 14.55 -14.15
CA GLN A 223 -20.91 14.80 -12.99
C GLN A 223 -21.63 13.52 -12.51
N LEU A 224 -22.08 12.64 -13.42
CA LEU A 224 -22.64 11.35 -13.02
C LEU A 224 -21.61 10.48 -12.27
N ASN A 225 -20.36 10.43 -12.74
CA ASN A 225 -19.29 9.69 -12.07
C ASN A 225 -19.01 10.24 -10.66
N ILE A 226 -19.06 11.56 -10.47
CA ILE A 226 -18.95 12.17 -9.14
C ILE A 226 -20.11 11.70 -8.24
N ARG A 227 -21.34 11.76 -8.74
CA ARG A 227 -22.52 11.29 -7.98
C ARG A 227 -22.45 9.80 -7.67
N LEU A 228 -21.96 8.97 -8.59
CA LEU A 228 -21.77 7.54 -8.36
C LEU A 228 -20.83 7.29 -7.17
N TYR A 229 -19.72 8.02 -7.10
CA TYR A 229 -18.76 7.91 -6.01
C TYR A 229 -19.36 8.34 -4.66
N GLU A 230 -20.10 9.45 -4.63
CA GLU A 230 -20.82 9.90 -3.43
C GLU A 230 -21.76 8.82 -2.90
N GLU A 231 -22.57 8.20 -3.77
CA GLU A 231 -23.50 7.13 -3.39
C GLU A 231 -22.77 5.86 -2.95
N LEU A 232 -21.67 5.50 -3.61
CA LEU A 232 -20.87 4.33 -3.29
C LEU A 232 -20.26 4.43 -1.87
N SER A 233 -19.94 5.63 -1.40
CA SER A 233 -19.34 5.86 -0.07
C SER A 233 -20.22 5.40 1.11
N ALA A 234 -21.53 5.23 0.88
CA ALA A 234 -22.45 4.70 1.88
C ALA A 234 -22.29 3.17 2.09
N TYR A 235 -21.74 2.45 1.12
CA TYR A 235 -21.54 1.01 1.18
C TYR A 235 -20.22 0.67 1.89
N LYS A 236 -20.22 -0.42 2.66
CA LYS A 236 -19.01 -0.92 3.32
C LYS A 236 -18.36 -1.98 2.45
N ASN A 237 -17.03 -2.09 2.52
CA ASN A 237 -16.25 -3.05 1.72
C ASN A 237 -16.52 -2.88 0.21
N ALA A 238 -16.68 -1.63 -0.23
CA ALA A 238 -17.01 -1.27 -1.60
C ALA A 238 -16.07 -0.17 -2.09
N HIS A 239 -15.55 -0.32 -3.31
CA HIS A 239 -14.53 0.54 -3.88
C HIS A 239 -14.85 0.88 -5.33
N LEU A 240 -14.51 2.10 -5.75
CA LEU A 240 -14.65 2.50 -7.14
C LEU A 240 -13.51 1.89 -7.96
N LEU A 241 -13.85 1.21 -9.05
CA LEU A 241 -12.91 0.85 -10.13
C LEU A 241 -13.02 1.93 -11.21
N ASP A 242 -12.03 2.83 -11.28
CA ASP A 242 -12.04 3.93 -12.25
C ASP A 242 -11.61 3.47 -13.65
N ILE A 243 -12.54 2.81 -14.33
CA ILE A 243 -12.32 2.30 -15.69
C ILE A 243 -12.03 3.43 -16.67
N ASP A 244 -12.58 4.62 -16.43
CA ASP A 244 -12.38 5.81 -17.25
C ASP A 244 -10.93 6.33 -17.18
N GLN A 245 -10.37 6.42 -15.98
CA GLN A 245 -8.98 6.83 -15.76
C GLN A 245 -8.01 5.86 -16.43
N ILE A 246 -8.24 4.55 -16.29
CA ILE A 246 -7.37 3.52 -16.85
C ILE A 246 -7.30 3.67 -18.37
N ILE A 247 -8.45 3.83 -19.03
CA ILE A 247 -8.48 4.03 -20.49
C ILE A 247 -7.90 5.38 -20.89
N ALA A 248 -8.10 6.44 -20.10
CA ALA A 248 -7.52 7.75 -20.38
C ALA A 248 -5.98 7.69 -20.43
N VAL A 249 -5.35 6.85 -19.61
CA VAL A 249 -3.89 6.66 -19.58
C VAL A 249 -3.35 5.97 -20.84
N PHE A 250 -4.05 4.96 -21.36
CA PHE A 250 -3.63 4.25 -22.58
C PHE A 250 -4.09 4.93 -23.88
N GLY A 251 -5.16 5.71 -23.80
CA GLY A 251 -5.73 6.46 -24.90
C GLY A 251 -7.07 5.88 -25.35
N ARG A 252 -8.13 6.68 -25.15
CA ARG A 252 -9.53 6.31 -25.47
C ARG A 252 -9.74 5.82 -26.91
N LYS A 253 -9.02 6.37 -27.88
CA LYS A 253 -9.17 6.02 -29.30
C LYS A 253 -8.88 4.54 -29.60
N TYR A 254 -8.12 3.86 -28.75
CA TYR A 254 -7.74 2.45 -28.93
C TYR A 254 -8.73 1.47 -28.31
N TYR A 255 -9.88 1.94 -27.82
CA TYR A 255 -10.87 1.09 -27.16
C TYR A 255 -12.30 1.59 -27.32
N GLN A 256 -12.45 2.90 -27.22
CA GLN A 256 -13.73 3.57 -27.10
C GLN A 256 -14.20 4.08 -28.46
N ASP A 257 -15.51 4.05 -28.68
CA ASP A 257 -16.20 4.75 -29.76
C ASP A 257 -16.37 6.25 -29.41
N ASP A 258 -16.73 7.09 -30.38
CA ASP A 258 -16.69 8.55 -30.25
C ASP A 258 -17.91 9.18 -29.57
N GLY A 259 -19.07 8.51 -29.55
CA GLY A 259 -20.26 9.04 -28.87
C GLY A 259 -21.46 8.10 -28.77
N LEU A 260 -21.99 7.62 -29.90
CA LEU A 260 -23.28 6.90 -29.90
C LEU A 260 -23.19 5.60 -29.09
N ALA A 261 -22.12 4.81 -29.25
CA ALA A 261 -22.03 3.55 -28.54
C ALA A 261 -22.04 3.72 -27.01
N LEU A 262 -21.74 4.89 -26.43
CA LEU A 262 -21.78 5.07 -24.98
C LEU A 262 -23.18 4.85 -24.40
N THR A 263 -24.20 5.37 -25.08
CA THR A 263 -25.60 5.26 -24.64
C THR A 263 -26.34 4.08 -25.26
N VAL A 264 -25.78 3.39 -26.26
CA VAL A 264 -26.44 2.20 -26.86
C VAL A 264 -25.73 0.87 -26.60
N HIS A 265 -24.39 0.86 -26.53
CA HIS A 265 -23.56 -0.34 -26.49
C HIS A 265 -22.25 -0.18 -25.67
N HIS A 266 -22.31 0.55 -24.54
CA HIS A 266 -21.25 0.70 -23.54
C HIS A 266 -19.96 1.41 -23.98
N GLY A 267 -19.96 2.02 -25.15
CA GLY A 267 -18.89 2.88 -25.64
C GLY A 267 -17.66 2.14 -26.15
N VAL A 268 -17.66 0.82 -26.26
CA VAL A 268 -16.50 0.04 -26.73
C VAL A 268 -16.61 -0.25 -28.22
N LEU A 269 -15.54 0.06 -28.96
CA LEU A 269 -15.40 -0.28 -30.37
C LEU A 269 -15.33 -1.79 -30.56
N ASN A 270 -16.18 -2.31 -31.43
CA ASN A 270 -16.27 -3.73 -31.74
C ASN A 270 -16.71 -3.91 -33.20
N ASN A 271 -16.83 -5.16 -33.65
CA ASN A 271 -17.21 -5.49 -35.03
C ASN A 271 -18.67 -5.95 -35.16
N PHE A 272 -19.56 -5.53 -34.25
CA PHE A 272 -20.96 -5.95 -34.24
C PHE A 272 -21.67 -5.67 -35.58
N ASP A 273 -21.44 -4.49 -36.16
CA ASP A 273 -22.10 -4.08 -37.41
C ASP A 273 -21.48 -4.74 -38.67
N TYR A 274 -20.24 -5.21 -38.58
CA TYR A 274 -19.46 -5.68 -39.74
C TYR A 274 -20.11 -6.81 -40.54
N PRO A 275 -20.78 -7.83 -39.95
CA PRO A 275 -21.50 -8.85 -40.71
C PRO A 275 -22.64 -8.29 -41.56
N TYR A 276 -23.30 -7.21 -41.12
CA TYR A 276 -24.43 -6.59 -41.81
C TYR A 276 -23.97 -5.68 -42.97
N ASP A 277 -22.76 -5.12 -42.89
CA ASP A 277 -22.21 -4.19 -43.89
C ASP A 277 -21.48 -4.85 -45.06
N ARG A 278 -21.49 -6.19 -45.17
CA ARG A 278 -20.72 -6.94 -46.19
C ARG A 278 -21.19 -6.75 -47.63
N GLN A 279 -22.41 -6.26 -47.83
CA GLN A 279 -23.02 -6.08 -49.16
C GLN A 279 -22.84 -4.66 -49.71
N ARG A 280 -22.04 -3.81 -49.05
CA ARG A 280 -21.74 -2.46 -49.54
C ARG A 280 -20.97 -2.53 -50.87
N ILE A 281 -21.24 -1.57 -51.76
CA ILE A 281 -20.53 -1.41 -53.04
C ILE A 281 -19.02 -1.24 -52.77
N GLU A 282 -18.69 -0.43 -51.77
CA GLU A 282 -17.34 -0.29 -51.23
C GLU A 282 -17.23 -1.12 -49.94
N PRO A 283 -16.38 -2.16 -49.90
CA PRO A 283 -16.16 -2.95 -48.71
C PRO A 283 -15.65 -2.09 -47.56
N VAL A 284 -16.21 -2.28 -46.37
CA VAL A 284 -15.72 -1.62 -45.15
C VAL A 284 -14.65 -2.47 -44.47
N THR A 285 -13.66 -1.82 -43.88
CA THR A 285 -12.72 -2.47 -42.94
C THR A 285 -13.43 -2.67 -41.61
N ARG A 286 -13.06 -3.70 -40.86
CA ARG A 286 -13.53 -3.88 -39.49
C ARG A 286 -13.18 -2.68 -38.62
N ALA A 287 -14.09 -2.21 -37.78
CA ALA A 287 -13.84 -1.06 -36.91
C ALA A 287 -12.63 -1.28 -36.00
N THR A 288 -12.46 -2.49 -35.46
CA THR A 288 -11.30 -2.81 -34.60
C THR A 288 -9.97 -2.74 -35.36
N GLU A 289 -9.95 -3.08 -36.64
CA GLU A 289 -8.75 -3.01 -37.49
C GLU A 289 -8.48 -1.56 -37.91
N GLN A 290 -9.52 -0.83 -38.29
CA GLN A 290 -9.44 0.58 -38.69
C GLN A 290 -8.88 1.48 -37.59
N TYR A 291 -9.32 1.27 -36.34
CA TYR A 291 -8.92 2.07 -35.19
C TYR A 291 -7.82 1.44 -34.33
N GLN A 292 -7.27 0.29 -34.77
CA GLN A 292 -6.21 -0.43 -34.06
C GLN A 292 -6.55 -0.68 -32.59
N VAL A 293 -7.73 -1.25 -32.35
CA VAL A 293 -8.25 -1.46 -30.99
C VAL A 293 -7.33 -2.39 -30.19
N GLN A 294 -7.04 -2.00 -28.95
CA GLN A 294 -6.14 -2.66 -28.00
C GLN A 294 -6.94 -3.22 -26.79
N ALA A 295 -8.02 -3.96 -27.07
CA ALA A 295 -8.95 -4.42 -26.06
C ALA A 295 -8.27 -5.33 -25.01
N ASP A 296 -7.46 -6.29 -25.44
CA ASP A 296 -6.79 -7.23 -24.55
C ASP A 296 -5.79 -6.53 -23.62
N GLN A 297 -5.05 -5.53 -24.11
CA GLN A 297 -4.13 -4.75 -23.29
C GLN A 297 -4.87 -3.96 -22.20
N ILE A 298 -6.02 -3.38 -22.55
CA ILE A 298 -6.81 -2.55 -21.64
C ILE A 298 -7.51 -3.40 -20.57
N VAL A 299 -8.08 -4.53 -20.95
CA VAL A 299 -8.66 -5.49 -19.99
C VAL A 299 -7.55 -6.08 -19.10
N GLY A 300 -6.37 -6.35 -19.64
CA GLY A 300 -5.19 -6.74 -18.85
C GLY A 300 -4.78 -5.68 -17.82
N ALA A 301 -4.80 -4.40 -18.20
CA ALA A 301 -4.50 -3.31 -17.27
C ALA A 301 -5.60 -3.13 -16.18
N LEU A 302 -6.86 -3.27 -16.55
CA LEU A 302 -8.00 -3.30 -15.61
C LEU A 302 -7.85 -4.42 -14.59
N TRP A 303 -7.46 -5.61 -15.05
CA TRP A 303 -7.19 -6.75 -14.17
C TRP A 303 -6.01 -6.49 -13.24
N ALA A 304 -4.92 -5.90 -13.75
CA ALA A 304 -3.76 -5.57 -12.94
C ALA A 304 -4.11 -4.56 -11.84
N GLU A 305 -4.92 -3.55 -12.15
CA GLU A 305 -5.40 -2.58 -11.17
C GLU A 305 -6.27 -3.25 -10.10
N LEU A 306 -7.22 -4.12 -10.49
CA LEU A 306 -8.04 -4.88 -9.54
C LEU A 306 -7.18 -5.73 -8.58
N LEU A 307 -6.17 -6.41 -9.11
CA LEU A 307 -5.23 -7.16 -8.27
C LEU A 307 -4.44 -6.24 -7.34
N SER A 308 -3.99 -5.08 -7.82
CA SER A 308 -3.32 -4.08 -6.99
C SER A 308 -4.22 -3.58 -5.86
N MET A 309 -5.47 -3.23 -6.16
CA MET A 309 -6.46 -2.83 -5.16
C MET A 309 -6.70 -3.93 -4.12
N CYS A 310 -6.86 -5.19 -4.55
CA CYS A 310 -7.00 -6.33 -3.64
C CYS A 310 -5.77 -6.50 -2.74
N ARG A 311 -4.56 -6.39 -3.31
CA ARG A 311 -3.30 -6.47 -2.56
C ARG A 311 -3.17 -5.34 -1.56
N THR A 312 -3.59 -4.12 -1.92
CA THR A 312 -3.64 -2.97 -1.02
C THR A 312 -4.62 -3.20 0.13
N ILE A 313 -5.83 -3.67 -0.14
CA ILE A 313 -6.84 -3.95 0.89
C ILE A 313 -6.36 -5.04 1.85
N LYS A 314 -5.82 -6.14 1.29
CA LYS A 314 -5.29 -7.28 2.06
C LYS A 314 -3.88 -7.02 2.63
N GLN A 315 -3.27 -5.88 2.32
CA GLN A 315 -1.92 -5.49 2.74
C GLN A 315 -0.84 -6.55 2.42
N VAL A 316 -0.95 -7.21 1.27
CA VAL A 316 0.02 -8.22 0.81
C VAL A 316 1.36 -7.54 0.56
N ASP A 317 2.44 -8.10 1.11
CA ASP A 317 3.82 -7.58 1.03
C ASP A 317 4.00 -6.10 1.45
N SER A 318 3.14 -5.59 2.34
CA SER A 318 3.14 -4.16 2.72
C SER A 318 4.54 -3.61 3.06
N VAL A 319 4.89 -2.47 2.46
CA VAL A 319 6.07 -1.67 2.80
C VAL A 319 5.72 -0.74 3.95
N LYS A 320 6.56 -0.75 4.99
CA LYS A 320 6.39 0.08 6.19
C LYS A 320 7.50 1.11 6.36
N LEU A 321 8.63 0.92 5.68
CA LEU A 321 9.80 1.79 5.74
C LEU A 321 10.49 1.87 4.37
N VAL A 322 10.82 3.08 3.96
CA VAL A 322 11.74 3.35 2.85
C VAL A 322 13.01 3.98 3.40
N ILE A 323 14.14 3.31 3.17
CA ILE A 323 15.48 3.78 3.50
C ILE A 323 16.08 4.38 2.23
N MET A 324 16.49 5.64 2.30
CA MET A 324 16.94 6.43 1.17
C MET A 324 18.41 6.81 1.33
N ASP A 325 19.21 6.59 0.29
CA ASP A 325 20.50 7.24 0.13
C ASP A 325 20.37 8.68 -0.38
N LEU A 326 21.42 9.48 -0.24
CA LEU A 326 21.42 10.90 -0.57
C LEU A 326 22.01 11.19 -1.94
N ASP A 327 23.33 11.03 -2.09
CA ASP A 327 24.05 11.36 -3.32
C ASP A 327 23.60 10.47 -4.48
N ASP A 328 23.40 11.08 -5.65
CA ASP A 328 22.84 10.48 -6.88
C ASP A 328 21.53 9.66 -6.71
N SER A 329 20.89 9.75 -5.54
CA SER A 329 19.67 9.02 -5.17
C SER A 329 18.52 9.99 -4.86
N LEU A 330 18.69 10.81 -3.82
CA LEU A 330 17.75 11.87 -3.43
C LEU A 330 18.03 13.18 -4.17
N TRP A 331 19.27 13.42 -4.60
CA TRP A 331 19.66 14.56 -5.43
C TRP A 331 20.69 14.14 -6.50
N ARG A 332 21.18 15.12 -7.26
CA ARG A 332 22.22 14.92 -8.28
C ARG A 332 23.59 15.21 -7.70
N GLY A 333 24.56 14.39 -8.05
CA GLY A 333 25.96 14.59 -7.68
C GLY A 333 26.25 14.23 -6.23
N VAL A 334 27.49 14.50 -5.84
CA VAL A 334 28.04 14.18 -4.53
C VAL A 334 28.20 15.47 -3.74
N ALA A 335 27.43 15.61 -2.66
CA ALA A 335 27.39 16.79 -1.78
C ALA A 335 28.79 17.28 -1.35
N ALA A 336 29.73 16.35 -1.21
CA ALA A 336 31.10 16.63 -0.81
C ALA A 336 31.95 17.33 -1.89
N GLU A 337 31.65 17.12 -3.18
CA GLU A 337 32.52 17.43 -4.31
C GLU A 337 32.04 18.62 -5.14
N ASP A 338 30.72 18.84 -5.29
CA ASP A 338 30.22 19.93 -6.13
C ASP A 338 30.14 21.28 -5.41
N ALA A 339 30.34 22.35 -6.19
CA ALA A 339 30.19 23.72 -5.71
C ALA A 339 28.75 24.01 -5.25
N LEU A 340 28.61 24.72 -4.13
CA LEU A 340 27.33 25.06 -3.47
C LEU A 340 26.28 25.68 -4.40
N ASP A 341 26.70 26.39 -5.45
CA ASP A 341 25.84 27.17 -6.34
C ASP A 341 25.05 26.32 -7.36
N THR A 342 25.41 25.03 -7.55
CA THR A 342 24.79 24.17 -8.58
C THR A 342 23.56 23.41 -8.10
N TYR A 343 23.43 23.15 -6.79
CA TYR A 343 22.39 22.26 -6.26
C TYR A 343 20.97 22.82 -6.39
N GLY A 344 20.76 24.10 -6.05
CA GLY A 344 19.43 24.72 -6.12
C GLY A 344 18.86 24.80 -7.54
N GLN A 345 19.72 24.95 -8.56
CA GLN A 345 19.34 25.00 -9.97
C GLN A 345 19.01 23.61 -10.54
N ASN A 346 19.62 22.56 -9.98
CA ASN A 346 19.45 21.18 -10.43
C ASN A 346 18.18 20.50 -9.88
N ILE A 347 17.38 21.19 -9.05
CA ILE A 347 16.10 20.70 -8.49
C ILE A 347 14.95 21.63 -8.92
N VAL A 348 14.76 21.81 -10.22
CA VAL A 348 13.67 22.64 -10.78
C VAL A 348 12.57 21.82 -11.46
N ALA A 349 12.89 20.65 -12.02
CA ALA A 349 11.94 19.76 -12.69
C ALA A 349 12.48 18.32 -12.74
N GLY A 350 11.58 17.36 -13.00
CA GLY A 350 11.93 15.95 -13.21
C GLY A 350 12.52 15.27 -11.97
N TRP A 351 13.46 14.34 -12.17
CA TRP A 351 14.35 13.91 -11.09
C TRP A 351 15.24 15.10 -10.70
N PRO A 352 15.63 15.31 -9.42
CA PRO A 352 15.23 14.58 -8.22
C PRO A 352 13.87 14.97 -7.62
N LEU A 353 13.25 16.07 -8.08
CA LEU A 353 12.00 16.58 -7.51
C LEU A 353 10.89 15.51 -7.45
N GLY A 354 10.79 14.67 -8.47
CA GLY A 354 9.81 13.58 -8.50
C GLY A 354 10.04 12.47 -7.45
N VAL A 355 11.28 12.24 -6.99
CA VAL A 355 11.57 11.31 -5.89
C VAL A 355 11.19 11.92 -4.55
N ILE A 356 11.47 13.22 -4.37
CA ILE A 356 11.04 13.99 -3.19
C ILE A 356 9.51 13.99 -3.07
N GLU A 357 8.81 14.22 -4.18
CA GLU A 357 7.36 14.10 -4.27
C GLU A 357 6.88 12.71 -3.81
N ALA A 358 7.48 11.64 -4.33
CA ALA A 358 7.13 10.28 -3.96
C ALA A 358 7.28 10.03 -2.45
N LEU A 359 8.42 10.43 -1.87
CA LEU A 359 8.69 10.36 -0.44
C LEU A 359 7.64 11.08 0.40
N GLN A 360 7.22 12.28 0.00
CA GLN A 360 6.19 13.02 0.73
C GLN A 360 4.83 12.32 0.70
N TYR A 361 4.43 11.75 -0.45
CA TYR A 361 3.20 10.95 -0.51
C TYR A 361 3.28 9.67 0.33
N LEU A 362 4.44 9.00 0.34
CA LEU A 362 4.67 7.84 1.20
C LEU A 362 4.53 8.19 2.68
N LYS A 363 5.12 9.30 3.12
CA LYS A 363 4.99 9.80 4.48
C LYS A 363 3.52 10.05 4.85
N ARG A 364 2.75 10.72 3.98
CA ARG A 364 1.30 10.96 4.19
C ARG A 364 0.48 9.68 4.25
N ARG A 365 0.92 8.60 3.58
CA ARG A 365 0.31 7.26 3.69
C ARG A 365 0.73 6.53 4.97
N GLY A 366 1.62 7.10 5.78
CA GLY A 366 2.13 6.51 7.01
C GLY A 366 3.30 5.55 6.80
N VAL A 367 3.97 5.57 5.65
CA VAL A 367 5.24 4.85 5.43
C VAL A 367 6.36 5.66 6.08
N LEU A 368 7.17 5.01 6.92
CA LEU A 368 8.31 5.66 7.54
C LEU A 368 9.40 5.92 6.51
N LEU A 369 10.14 7.02 6.68
CA LEU A 369 11.32 7.34 5.90
C LEU A 369 12.55 7.26 6.80
N ALA A 370 13.67 6.76 6.28
CA ALA A 370 14.96 6.83 6.95
C ALA A 370 16.07 7.18 5.96
N ILE A 371 17.19 7.70 6.48
CA ILE A 371 18.39 8.01 5.70
C ILE A 371 19.50 7.01 6.05
N VAL A 372 20.13 6.44 5.03
CA VAL A 372 21.42 5.75 5.16
C VAL A 372 22.36 6.25 4.07
N SER A 373 23.34 7.05 4.46
CA SER A 373 24.29 7.63 3.52
C SER A 373 25.70 7.71 4.07
N LYS A 374 26.69 7.58 3.17
CA LYS A 374 28.12 7.69 3.48
C LYS A 374 28.58 9.13 3.34
N ASN A 375 28.28 9.92 4.36
CA ASN A 375 28.55 11.35 4.41
C ASN A 375 28.89 11.81 5.82
N ASP A 376 29.34 13.05 5.96
CA ASP A 376 29.42 13.76 7.25
C ASP A 376 28.07 14.40 7.59
N GLU A 377 27.50 14.05 8.75
CA GLU A 377 26.15 14.49 9.13
C GLU A 377 26.04 16.01 9.29
N ALA A 378 27.01 16.65 9.93
CA ALA A 378 27.00 18.10 10.15
C ALA A 378 27.05 18.86 8.82
N ARG A 379 27.85 18.37 7.86
CA ARG A 379 27.87 18.92 6.50
C ARG A 379 26.53 18.75 5.79
N ILE A 380 25.89 17.58 5.90
CA ILE A 380 24.56 17.38 5.30
C ILE A 380 23.52 18.33 5.91
N GLU A 381 23.55 18.56 7.22
CA GLU A 381 22.66 19.53 7.87
C GLU A 381 22.86 20.95 7.34
N GLU A 382 24.10 21.38 7.10
CA GLU A 382 24.38 22.70 6.51
C GLU A 382 23.87 22.81 5.06
N LEU A 383 24.07 21.74 4.28
CA LEU A 383 23.75 21.71 2.85
C LEU A 383 22.26 21.50 2.57
N TRP A 384 21.53 20.83 3.47
CA TRP A 384 20.15 20.42 3.25
C TRP A 384 19.23 21.55 2.76
N PRO A 385 19.20 22.75 3.41
CA PRO A 385 18.34 23.83 2.98
C PRO A 385 18.74 24.41 1.62
N ARG A 386 20.00 24.26 1.20
CA ARG A 386 20.50 24.72 -0.11
C ARG A 386 20.18 23.75 -1.23
N ILE A 387 20.18 22.44 -0.93
CA ILE A 387 19.89 21.39 -1.91
C ILE A 387 18.39 21.25 -2.11
N VAL A 388 17.68 20.78 -1.08
CA VAL A 388 16.25 20.41 -1.21
C VAL A 388 15.30 21.54 -0.77
N GLY A 389 15.82 22.56 -0.08
CA GLY A 389 15.00 23.67 0.43
C GLY A 389 13.92 23.18 1.39
N ASN A 390 12.73 23.76 1.29
CA ASN A 390 11.60 23.38 2.14
C ASN A 390 10.76 22.21 1.60
N ARG A 391 11.24 21.51 0.56
CA ARG A 391 10.46 20.46 -0.12
C ARG A 391 10.39 19.16 0.67
N ILE A 392 11.44 18.87 1.45
CA ILE A 392 11.52 17.77 2.41
C ILE A 392 12.49 18.16 3.51
N GLN A 393 12.13 17.93 4.76
CA GLN A 393 12.93 18.28 5.93
C GLN A 393 13.68 17.05 6.46
N LEU A 394 14.81 17.25 7.12
CA LEU A 394 15.47 16.14 7.83
C LEU A 394 14.55 15.50 8.88
N SER A 395 13.68 16.29 9.50
CA SER A 395 12.66 15.81 10.44
C SER A 395 11.54 14.99 9.80
N ASP A 396 11.44 14.94 8.47
CA ASP A 396 10.53 14.03 7.77
C ASP A 396 11.01 12.57 7.83
N PHE A 397 12.31 12.37 8.12
CA PHE A 397 12.91 11.05 8.30
C PHE A 397 12.88 10.65 9.78
N ALA A 398 12.32 9.48 10.06
CA ALA A 398 12.14 8.98 11.40
C ALA A 398 13.48 8.62 12.06
N VAL A 399 14.42 8.10 11.27
CA VAL A 399 15.78 7.75 11.70
C VAL A 399 16.77 8.13 10.60
N ARG A 400 17.95 8.60 10.99
CA ARG A 400 19.04 8.93 10.08
C ARG A 400 20.33 8.27 10.54
N LYS A 401 21.08 7.70 9.60
CA LYS A 401 22.43 7.18 9.80
C LYS A 401 23.31 7.74 8.68
N ILE A 402 23.91 8.90 8.96
CA ILE A 402 24.78 9.61 8.02
C ILE A 402 26.20 9.53 8.56
N ASN A 403 26.95 8.54 8.09
CA ASN A 403 28.32 8.28 8.54
C ASN A 403 29.01 7.29 7.58
N TRP A 404 30.31 7.06 7.77
CA TRP A 404 31.13 6.21 6.89
C TRP A 404 31.06 4.70 7.17
N ARG A 405 30.20 4.24 8.08
CA ARG A 405 30.06 2.80 8.36
C ARG A 405 29.36 2.07 7.20
N PRO A 406 29.56 0.74 7.06
CA PRO A 406 28.84 -0.05 6.07
C PRO A 406 27.32 0.15 6.17
N LYS A 407 26.65 0.36 5.02
CA LYS A 407 25.20 0.63 4.99
C LYS A 407 24.39 -0.51 5.61
N ALA A 408 24.82 -1.76 5.44
CA ALA A 408 24.19 -2.92 6.07
C ALA A 408 24.16 -2.84 7.61
N GLU A 409 25.24 -2.37 8.25
CA GLU A 409 25.27 -2.20 9.72
C GLU A 409 24.34 -1.08 10.17
N ASN A 410 24.34 0.04 9.46
CA ASN A 410 23.45 1.17 9.72
C ASN A 410 21.97 0.76 9.56
N ILE A 411 21.65 -0.06 8.56
CA ILE A 411 20.31 -0.63 8.37
C ILE A 411 19.94 -1.57 9.52
N ALA A 412 20.87 -2.41 10.01
CA ALA A 412 20.63 -3.27 11.17
C ALA A 412 20.25 -2.47 12.43
N GLU A 413 20.86 -1.29 12.62
CA GLU A 413 20.46 -0.35 13.66
C GLU A 413 19.09 0.25 13.41
N ILE A 414 18.82 0.76 12.20
CA ILE A 414 17.51 1.34 11.86
C ILE A 414 16.38 0.35 12.09
N LEU A 415 16.55 -0.91 11.69
CA LEU A 415 15.54 -1.96 11.89
C LEU A 415 15.22 -2.18 13.38
N ARG A 416 16.23 -2.06 14.26
CA ARG A 416 16.05 -2.11 15.72
C ARG A 416 15.35 -0.86 16.22
N ASP A 417 15.84 0.32 15.82
CA ASP A 417 15.32 1.63 16.23
C ASP A 417 13.82 1.77 15.88
N VAL A 418 13.41 1.29 14.70
CA VAL A 418 12.02 1.35 14.21
C VAL A 418 11.21 0.08 14.49
N CYS A 419 11.84 -0.97 15.05
CA CYS A 419 11.23 -2.25 15.35
C CYS A 419 10.48 -2.88 14.16
N LEU A 420 11.09 -2.88 12.96
CA LEU A 420 10.52 -3.49 11.74
C LEU A 420 11.35 -4.68 11.25
N LEU A 421 10.66 -5.61 10.59
CA LEU A 421 11.30 -6.75 9.95
C LEU A 421 11.78 -6.40 8.53
N PRO A 422 12.92 -6.98 8.07
CA PRO A 422 13.48 -6.76 6.73
C PRO A 422 12.47 -6.82 5.57
N LYS A 423 11.54 -7.79 5.59
CA LYS A 423 10.52 -7.97 4.54
C LYS A 423 9.61 -6.76 4.28
N SER A 424 9.45 -5.87 5.25
CA SER A 424 8.63 -4.66 5.12
C SER A 424 9.42 -3.41 4.71
N VAL A 425 10.67 -3.58 4.26
CA VAL A 425 11.59 -2.47 3.98
C VAL A 425 11.98 -2.42 2.51
N VAL A 426 12.05 -1.19 1.98
CA VAL A 426 12.65 -0.87 0.69
C VAL A 426 13.89 -0.02 0.92
N PHE A 427 15.01 -0.39 0.32
CA PHE A 427 16.25 0.37 0.29
C PHE A 427 16.48 0.97 -1.09
N VAL A 428 16.67 2.28 -1.17
CA VAL A 428 16.86 3.04 -2.42
C VAL A 428 18.26 3.61 -2.45
N ASP A 429 19.03 3.20 -3.45
CA ASP A 429 20.45 3.58 -3.61
C ASP A 429 20.87 3.42 -5.08
N ASP A 430 21.54 4.41 -5.66
CA ASP A 430 22.01 4.38 -7.05
C ASP A 430 23.18 3.39 -7.25
N ASN A 431 23.97 3.15 -6.20
CA ASN A 431 25.16 2.33 -6.23
C ASN A 431 24.82 0.83 -6.18
N PRO A 432 25.11 0.07 -7.26
CA PRO A 432 24.78 -1.35 -7.33
C PRO A 432 25.52 -2.20 -6.27
N VAL A 433 26.69 -1.78 -5.80
CA VAL A 433 27.45 -2.51 -4.78
C VAL A 433 26.77 -2.40 -3.42
N GLU A 434 26.31 -1.20 -3.05
CA GLU A 434 25.60 -1.00 -1.80
C GLU A 434 24.28 -1.77 -1.80
N ARG A 435 23.53 -1.76 -2.91
CA ARG A 435 22.33 -2.59 -3.07
C ARG A 435 22.64 -4.09 -2.90
N ALA A 436 23.71 -4.58 -3.51
CA ALA A 436 24.11 -5.99 -3.41
C ALA A 436 24.53 -6.37 -1.98
N ALA A 437 25.32 -5.54 -1.31
CA ALA A 437 25.76 -5.76 0.07
C ALA A 437 24.57 -5.79 1.05
N VAL A 438 23.62 -4.87 0.90
CA VAL A 438 22.39 -4.86 1.70
C VAL A 438 21.54 -6.10 1.42
N LYS A 439 21.40 -6.52 0.15
CA LYS A 439 20.65 -7.73 -0.22
C LYS A 439 21.30 -9.00 0.32
N GLN A 440 22.64 -9.06 0.38
CA GLN A 440 23.38 -10.18 0.96
C GLN A 440 23.16 -10.25 2.48
N ALA A 441 23.22 -9.12 3.18
CA ALA A 441 22.99 -9.07 4.62
C ALA A 441 21.52 -9.30 4.99
N PHE A 442 20.58 -8.82 4.17
CA PHE A 442 19.15 -8.91 4.39
C PHE A 442 18.43 -9.32 3.10
N PRO A 443 18.34 -10.63 2.81
CA PRO A 443 17.72 -11.13 1.58
C PRO A 443 16.27 -10.68 1.36
N GLU A 444 15.52 -10.43 2.43
CA GLU A 444 14.13 -9.97 2.36
C GLU A 444 13.96 -8.46 2.10
N ILE A 445 15.01 -7.64 2.23
CA ILE A 445 14.93 -6.21 1.88
C ILE A 445 14.77 -6.07 0.36
N ARG A 446 13.79 -5.28 -0.07
CA ARG A 446 13.58 -4.91 -1.47
C ARG A 446 14.51 -3.75 -1.82
N THR A 447 15.09 -3.75 -3.02
CA THR A 447 16.02 -2.70 -3.45
C THR A 447 15.51 -1.98 -4.69
N LEU A 448 15.71 -0.66 -4.74
CA LEU A 448 15.45 0.23 -5.88
C LEU A 448 16.64 1.19 -6.05
N GLY A 449 16.64 2.01 -7.11
CA GLY A 449 17.64 3.08 -7.30
C GLY A 449 18.43 3.01 -8.60
N GLU A 450 18.35 1.90 -9.35
CA GLU A 450 19.02 1.77 -10.65
C GLU A 450 18.57 2.77 -11.72
N ASN A 451 17.30 3.19 -11.65
CA ASN A 451 16.70 4.15 -12.56
C ASN A 451 15.72 5.03 -11.78
N PRO A 452 15.99 6.34 -11.61
CA PRO A 452 15.15 7.23 -10.82
C PRO A 452 13.71 7.36 -11.35
N TYR A 453 13.46 7.15 -12.64
CA TYR A 453 12.12 7.19 -13.22
C TYR A 453 11.28 5.98 -12.79
N VAL A 454 11.91 4.80 -12.74
CA VAL A 454 11.28 3.57 -12.24
C VAL A 454 11.11 3.66 -10.74
N THR A 455 12.13 4.13 -10.01
CA THR A 455 12.07 4.33 -8.55
C THR A 455 10.87 5.20 -8.16
N ARG A 456 10.72 6.38 -8.77
CA ARG A 456 9.57 7.26 -8.49
C ARG A 456 8.23 6.53 -8.71
N ARG A 457 8.08 5.85 -9.84
CA ARG A 457 6.82 5.19 -10.21
C ARG A 457 6.51 4.02 -9.28
N ALA A 458 7.49 3.18 -8.98
CA ALA A 458 7.34 2.07 -8.02
C ALA A 458 6.95 2.58 -6.62
N LEU A 459 7.66 3.60 -6.10
CA LEU A 459 7.31 4.18 -4.80
C LEU A 459 5.89 4.76 -4.77
N LEU A 460 5.46 5.47 -5.83
CA LEU A 460 4.15 6.12 -5.86
C LEU A 460 2.97 5.16 -6.05
N TRP A 461 3.14 4.11 -6.86
CA TRP A 461 2.01 3.38 -7.45
C TRP A 461 2.02 1.87 -7.22
N SER A 462 3.10 1.27 -6.69
CA SER A 462 3.07 -0.14 -6.31
C SER A 462 2.02 -0.37 -5.21
N ALA A 463 1.27 -1.47 -5.29
CA ALA A 463 0.22 -1.81 -4.32
C ALA A 463 0.77 -1.91 -2.89
N GLU A 464 2.03 -2.33 -2.75
CA GLU A 464 2.74 -2.55 -1.49
C GLU A 464 3.04 -1.24 -0.73
N THR A 465 2.98 -0.08 -1.40
CA THR A 465 3.15 1.24 -0.78
C THR A 465 1.85 2.02 -0.63
N GLN A 466 0.71 1.38 -0.91
CA GLN A 466 -0.63 1.95 -0.72
C GLN A 466 -1.29 1.48 0.58
N VAL A 467 -2.26 2.27 1.03
CA VAL A 467 -3.17 1.93 2.13
C VAL A 467 -4.60 2.17 1.67
N ALA A 468 -5.54 1.35 2.14
CA ALA A 468 -6.97 1.54 1.83
C ALA A 468 -7.55 2.80 2.49
N VAL A 469 -7.00 3.19 3.64
CA VAL A 469 -7.42 4.37 4.42
C VAL A 469 -6.17 5.01 5.04
N VAL A 470 -6.08 6.34 4.95
CA VAL A 470 -5.11 7.14 5.71
C VAL A 470 -5.75 7.56 7.03
N THR A 471 -5.05 7.37 8.13
CA THR A 471 -5.55 7.64 9.49
C THR A 471 -4.76 8.78 10.12
N ASP A 472 -5.29 9.41 11.17
CA ASP A 472 -4.55 10.43 11.95
C ASP A 472 -3.23 9.88 12.54
N GLU A 473 -3.14 8.57 12.72
CA GLU A 473 -1.90 7.90 13.14
C GLU A 473 -0.86 7.86 12.02
N SER A 474 -1.30 7.74 10.75
CA SER A 474 -0.41 7.75 9.59
C SER A 474 0.42 9.05 9.54
N ASP A 475 -0.20 10.19 9.85
CA ASP A 475 0.46 11.50 9.87
C ASP A 475 1.46 11.65 11.03
N ARG A 476 1.17 11.04 12.18
CA ARG A 476 2.00 11.12 13.39
C ARG A 476 3.07 10.04 13.50
N ARG A 477 3.11 9.08 12.57
CA ARG A 477 3.96 7.89 12.67
C ARG A 477 5.46 8.22 12.76
N THR A 478 5.93 9.17 11.96
CA THR A 478 7.32 9.64 12.00
C THR A 478 7.68 10.20 13.38
N GLN A 479 6.81 11.07 13.93
CA GLN A 479 7.03 11.72 15.23
C GLN A 479 7.04 10.70 16.37
N MET A 480 6.14 9.69 16.34
CA MET A 480 6.12 8.63 17.34
C MET A 480 7.42 7.81 17.37
N ILE A 481 7.98 7.50 16.21
CA ILE A 481 9.27 6.79 16.13
C ILE A 481 10.42 7.67 16.60
N GLN A 482 10.43 8.95 16.24
CA GLN A 482 11.44 9.90 16.75
C GLN A 482 11.38 10.01 18.28
N ALA A 483 10.17 10.10 18.85
CA ALA A 483 9.94 10.07 20.29
C ALA A 483 10.44 8.79 20.94
N GLN A 484 10.19 7.62 20.32
CA GLN A 484 10.71 6.33 20.78
C GLN A 484 12.25 6.30 20.77
N VAL A 485 12.89 6.76 19.71
CA VAL A 485 14.37 6.81 19.61
C VAL A 485 14.97 7.75 20.65
N GLN A 486 14.36 8.92 20.87
CA GLN A 486 14.77 9.84 21.93
C GLN A 486 14.63 9.19 23.31
N ARG A 487 13.51 8.53 23.57
CA ARG A 487 13.23 7.83 24.82
C ARG A 487 14.28 6.74 25.11
N GLU A 488 14.63 5.90 24.13
CA GLU A 488 15.67 4.88 24.32
C GLU A 488 17.07 5.47 24.48
N THR A 489 17.30 6.68 23.96
CA THR A 489 18.56 7.41 24.20
C THR A 489 18.63 7.88 25.65
N ASP A 490 17.55 8.49 26.16
CA ASP A 490 17.45 8.99 27.53
C ASP A 490 17.45 7.87 28.58
N ARG A 491 17.04 6.66 28.21
CA ARG A 491 17.05 5.47 29.07
C ARG A 491 18.45 5.06 29.55
N LYS A 492 19.51 5.37 28.78
CA LYS A 492 20.87 4.84 28.99
C LYS A 492 21.50 5.20 30.35
N ASP A 493 20.93 6.17 31.08
CA ASP A 493 21.49 6.71 32.31
C ASP A 493 20.64 6.48 33.58
N ALA A 494 19.52 5.74 33.51
CA ALA A 494 18.59 5.54 34.63
C ALA A 494 18.27 4.06 34.94
N SER A 495 17.90 3.76 36.19
CA SER A 495 17.28 2.47 36.53
C SER A 495 15.91 2.37 35.86
N HIS A 496 15.48 1.14 35.52
CA HIS A 496 14.24 0.91 34.77
C HIS A 496 13.01 1.52 35.46
N GLU A 497 12.83 1.29 36.76
CA GLU A 497 11.69 1.83 37.52
C GLU A 497 11.68 3.36 37.57
N ALA A 498 12.82 3.99 37.90
CA ALA A 498 12.93 5.44 37.96
C ALA A 498 12.72 6.10 36.58
N PHE A 499 13.15 5.40 35.52
CA PHE A 499 12.93 5.82 34.15
C PHE A 499 11.44 5.82 33.80
N VAL A 500 10.76 4.68 34.00
CA VAL A 500 9.35 4.51 33.64
C VAL A 500 8.46 5.45 34.47
N GLU A 501 8.76 5.64 35.75
CA GLU A 501 8.08 6.63 36.59
C GLU A 501 8.23 8.06 36.06
N GLY A 502 9.43 8.43 35.62
CA GLY A 502 9.70 9.74 35.02
C GLY A 502 9.00 10.00 33.68
N LEU A 503 8.42 8.98 33.04
CA LEU A 503 7.68 9.12 31.78
C LEU A 503 6.25 9.63 31.97
N GLY A 504 5.65 9.44 33.16
CA GLY A 504 4.27 9.82 33.44
C GLY A 504 3.26 9.10 32.54
N ILE A 505 3.37 7.78 32.44
CA ILE A 505 2.55 6.96 31.54
C ILE A 505 1.09 6.97 31.97
N ARG A 506 0.20 7.19 31.00
CA ARG A 506 -1.25 7.02 31.13
C ARG A 506 -1.74 5.91 30.20
N LEU A 507 -2.47 4.95 30.76
CA LEU A 507 -3.11 3.86 30.05
C LEU A 507 -4.63 4.00 30.17
N ASN A 508 -5.33 4.04 29.03
CA ASN A 508 -6.79 4.05 28.97
C ASN A 508 -7.29 2.73 28.38
N LEU A 509 -7.95 1.90 29.19
CA LEU A 509 -8.46 0.58 28.81
C LEU A 509 -9.92 0.68 28.35
N GLN A 510 -10.24 0.13 27.19
CA GLN A 510 -11.57 0.18 26.58
C GLN A 510 -12.10 -1.24 26.36
N VAL A 511 -13.36 -1.45 26.70
CA VAL A 511 -14.08 -2.72 26.45
C VAL A 511 -14.77 -2.63 25.09
N ILE A 512 -14.55 -3.64 24.26
CA ILE A 512 -15.18 -3.81 22.94
C ILE A 512 -15.89 -5.16 22.94
N ASP A 513 -17.21 -5.10 22.93
CA ASP A 513 -18.12 -6.25 22.95
C ASP A 513 -18.97 -6.36 21.67
N SER A 514 -18.72 -5.49 20.69
CA SER A 514 -19.52 -5.35 19.49
C SER A 514 -18.74 -4.68 18.37
N ALA A 515 -19.11 -4.96 17.11
CA ALA A 515 -18.45 -4.40 15.94
C ALA A 515 -18.82 -2.92 15.68
N GLU A 516 -19.87 -2.44 16.35
CA GLU A 516 -20.37 -1.07 16.33
C GLU A 516 -19.50 -0.13 17.18
N SER A 517 -18.65 -0.67 18.06
CA SER A 517 -17.71 0.13 18.84
C SER A 517 -16.77 0.91 17.94
N LYS A 518 -16.59 2.20 18.23
CA LYS A 518 -15.69 3.09 17.48
C LYS A 518 -14.24 2.59 17.44
N ALA A 519 -13.80 1.89 18.49
CA ALA A 519 -12.44 1.36 18.61
C ALA A 519 -12.24 0.03 17.87
N PHE A 520 -13.31 -0.66 17.48
CA PHE A 520 -13.26 -2.01 16.94
C PHE A 520 -12.41 -2.12 15.66
N VAL A 521 -12.63 -1.22 14.69
CA VAL A 521 -11.89 -1.22 13.41
C VAL A 521 -10.38 -1.12 13.66
N ARG A 522 -9.97 -0.23 14.57
CA ARG A 522 -8.55 -0.04 14.91
C ARG A 522 -7.99 -1.22 15.71
N ALA A 523 -8.77 -1.79 16.62
CA ALA A 523 -8.38 -2.97 17.38
C ALA A 523 -8.13 -4.17 16.46
N LEU A 524 -9.05 -4.42 15.52
CA LEU A 524 -8.93 -5.49 14.51
C LEU A 524 -7.71 -5.26 13.61
N GLU A 525 -7.48 -4.01 13.19
CA GLU A 525 -6.31 -3.65 12.41
C GLU A 525 -5.00 -3.92 13.18
N LEU A 526 -4.91 -3.54 14.46
CA LEU A 526 -3.73 -3.79 15.28
C LEU A 526 -3.48 -5.29 15.48
N LEU A 527 -4.52 -6.08 15.78
CA LEU A 527 -4.44 -7.54 15.88
C LEU A 527 -3.85 -8.16 14.60
N ASN A 528 -4.29 -7.69 13.43
CA ASN A 528 -3.89 -8.23 12.13
C ASN A 528 -2.56 -7.69 11.60
N LYS A 529 -2.12 -6.49 12.01
CA LYS A 529 -0.85 -5.89 11.56
C LYS A 529 0.34 -6.18 12.48
N THR A 530 0.08 -6.62 13.71
CA THR A 530 1.12 -6.96 14.69
C THR A 530 1.65 -8.36 14.43
N ASN A 531 2.97 -8.48 14.27
CA ASN A 531 3.66 -9.76 14.06
C ASN A 531 4.53 -10.14 15.28
N GLN A 532 5.36 -9.20 15.76
CA GLN A 532 6.42 -9.52 16.72
C GLN A 532 5.91 -9.69 18.16
N PHE A 533 4.87 -8.95 18.53
CA PHE A 533 4.26 -9.01 19.84
C PHE A 533 2.82 -9.48 19.72
N ASN A 534 2.64 -10.69 19.22
CA ASN A 534 1.35 -11.33 19.02
C ASN A 534 1.43 -12.79 19.51
N THR A 535 0.69 -13.12 20.57
CA THR A 535 0.86 -14.40 21.27
C THR A 535 0.55 -15.62 20.42
N THR A 536 -0.37 -15.53 19.45
CA THR A 536 -0.79 -16.69 18.64
C THR A 536 -0.56 -16.54 17.14
N GLY A 537 -0.35 -15.31 16.66
CA GLY A 537 -0.26 -15.01 15.23
C GLY A 537 -1.59 -15.10 14.47
N LYS A 538 -2.70 -15.45 15.13
CA LYS A 538 -4.02 -15.57 14.52
C LYS A 538 -4.43 -14.26 13.84
N ARG A 539 -4.97 -14.37 12.62
CA ARG A 539 -5.58 -13.26 11.90
C ARG A 539 -7.10 -13.40 11.97
N TRP A 540 -7.77 -12.28 12.18
CA TRP A 540 -9.20 -12.19 12.36
C TRP A 540 -9.84 -11.53 11.15
N THR A 541 -10.89 -12.15 10.61
CA THR A 541 -11.82 -11.43 9.74
C THR A 541 -12.82 -10.64 10.58
N HIS A 542 -13.52 -9.71 9.93
CA HIS A 542 -14.60 -8.96 10.58
C HIS A 542 -15.69 -9.91 11.10
N GLU A 543 -16.06 -10.90 10.29
CA GLU A 543 -17.10 -11.89 10.56
C GLU A 543 -16.73 -12.80 11.73
N GLN A 544 -15.47 -13.24 11.80
CA GLN A 544 -14.96 -14.03 12.93
C GLN A 544 -15.05 -13.25 14.24
N ALA A 545 -14.74 -11.95 14.22
CA ALA A 545 -14.85 -11.11 15.41
C ALA A 545 -16.31 -10.88 15.83
N VAL A 546 -17.21 -10.66 14.86
CA VAL A 546 -18.66 -10.55 15.13
C VAL A 546 -19.21 -11.83 15.75
N ALA A 547 -18.87 -13.00 15.19
CA ALA A 547 -19.27 -14.30 15.75
C ALA A 547 -18.73 -14.49 17.18
N PHE A 548 -17.48 -14.11 17.41
CA PHE A 548 -16.86 -14.17 18.73
C PHE A 548 -17.55 -13.30 19.77
N PHE A 549 -17.97 -12.08 19.40
CA PHE A 549 -18.77 -11.23 20.28
C PHE A 549 -20.14 -11.83 20.59
N ALA A 550 -20.79 -12.47 19.61
CA ALA A 550 -22.08 -13.14 19.80
C ALA A 550 -21.99 -14.34 20.78
N GLU A 551 -20.83 -14.99 20.88
CA GLU A 551 -20.52 -16.03 21.85
C GLU A 551 -20.13 -15.49 23.24
N GLY A 552 -20.19 -14.16 23.45
CA GLY A 552 -19.83 -13.51 24.71
C GLY A 552 -18.34 -13.20 24.87
N GLY A 553 -17.56 -13.34 23.79
CA GLY A 553 -16.17 -12.90 23.73
C GLY A 553 -16.02 -11.39 23.83
N ILE A 554 -14.89 -10.93 24.36
CA ILE A 554 -14.61 -9.50 24.58
C ILE A 554 -13.21 -9.17 24.05
N PHE A 555 -13.08 -8.02 23.40
CA PHE A 555 -11.79 -7.40 23.10
C PHE A 555 -11.54 -6.28 24.13
N TYR A 556 -10.44 -6.37 24.86
CA TYR A 556 -9.94 -5.26 25.68
C TYR A 556 -8.87 -4.53 24.90
N ALA A 557 -9.17 -3.33 24.41
CA ALA A 557 -8.22 -2.47 23.75
C ALA A 557 -7.64 -1.47 24.74
N PHE A 558 -6.41 -1.01 24.56
CA PHE A 558 -5.88 0.07 25.40
C PHE A 558 -5.05 1.08 24.62
N ASN A 559 -5.23 2.35 25.00
CA ASN A 559 -4.47 3.48 24.51
C ASN A 559 -3.39 3.85 25.53
N VAL A 560 -2.23 4.31 25.06
CA VAL A 560 -1.13 4.73 25.94
C VAL A 560 -0.59 6.08 25.51
N SER A 561 -0.26 6.93 26.47
CA SER A 561 0.50 8.17 26.26
C SER A 561 1.58 8.33 27.34
N ASP A 562 2.65 9.03 27.00
CA ASP A 562 3.69 9.48 27.93
C ASP A 562 4.05 10.96 27.70
N ARG A 563 5.12 11.45 28.34
CA ARG A 563 5.58 12.83 28.17
C ARG A 563 6.12 13.17 26.77
N TYR A 564 6.49 12.17 25.97
CA TYR A 564 7.04 12.36 24.63
C TYR A 564 5.97 12.27 23.54
N ALA A 565 4.99 11.37 23.68
CA ALA A 565 3.97 11.16 22.67
C ALA A 565 2.67 10.55 23.20
N ASP A 566 1.58 10.84 22.49
CA ASP A 566 0.36 10.05 22.50
C ASP A 566 0.48 8.94 21.45
N TYR A 567 0.52 7.68 21.90
CA TYR A 567 0.70 6.53 21.04
C TYR A 567 -0.63 5.98 20.49
N GLY A 568 -1.78 6.49 20.93
CA GLY A 568 -3.08 5.96 20.55
C GLY A 568 -3.28 4.50 20.98
N LEU A 569 -4.11 3.75 20.24
CA LEU A 569 -4.41 2.35 20.53
C LEU A 569 -3.18 1.48 20.30
N VAL A 570 -2.63 0.91 21.38
CA VAL A 570 -1.35 0.18 21.35
C VAL A 570 -1.47 -1.29 21.71
N GLY A 571 -2.60 -1.75 22.22
CA GLY A 571 -2.78 -3.18 22.48
C GLY A 571 -4.23 -3.62 22.45
N VAL A 572 -4.41 -4.90 22.17
CA VAL A 572 -5.69 -5.60 22.17
C VAL A 572 -5.51 -6.97 22.80
N VAL A 573 -6.37 -7.29 23.77
CA VAL A 573 -6.46 -8.59 24.44
C VAL A 573 -7.81 -9.21 24.12
N VAL A 574 -7.81 -10.35 23.45
CA VAL A 574 -9.00 -11.11 23.08
C VAL A 574 -9.28 -12.14 24.16
N VAL A 575 -10.43 -12.04 24.81
CA VAL A 575 -10.80 -12.86 25.96
C VAL A 575 -12.13 -13.56 25.72
N ALA A 576 -12.14 -14.88 25.80
CA ALA A 576 -13.34 -15.71 25.82
C ALA A 576 -13.59 -16.17 27.26
N GLU A 577 -14.60 -15.59 27.93
CA GLU A 577 -14.89 -15.78 29.36
C GLU A 577 -13.67 -15.50 30.26
N ARG A 578 -12.85 -16.53 30.50
CA ARG A 578 -11.64 -16.51 31.35
C ARG A 578 -10.34 -16.85 30.59
N HIS A 579 -10.42 -17.05 29.28
CA HIS A 579 -9.30 -17.48 28.45
C HIS A 579 -8.85 -16.36 27.51
N VAL A 580 -7.59 -15.94 27.64
CA VAL A 580 -6.93 -15.01 26.73
C VAL A 580 -6.51 -15.75 25.46
N ALA A 581 -7.40 -15.74 24.47
CA ALA A 581 -7.19 -16.41 23.18
C ALA A 581 -6.13 -15.71 22.32
N GLN A 582 -5.93 -14.40 22.50
CA GLN A 582 -4.87 -13.69 21.79
C GLN A 582 -4.54 -12.38 22.48
N TRP A 583 -3.27 -12.00 22.45
CA TRP A 583 -2.82 -10.66 22.82
C TRP A 583 -1.87 -10.12 21.77
N ALA A 584 -2.21 -8.95 21.20
CA ALA A 584 -1.33 -8.18 20.33
C ALA A 584 -0.99 -6.82 20.94
N MET A 585 0.28 -6.40 20.82
CA MET A 585 0.75 -5.08 21.26
C MET A 585 1.67 -4.43 20.24
N SER A 586 1.60 -3.10 20.14
CA SER A 586 2.53 -2.31 19.34
C SER A 586 3.90 -2.28 19.98
N CYS A 587 4.95 -2.35 19.16
CA CYS A 587 6.33 -2.30 19.62
C CYS A 587 6.72 -0.97 20.31
N ARG A 588 5.95 0.10 20.08
CA ARG A 588 6.23 1.45 20.61
C ARG A 588 6.14 1.59 22.13
N VAL A 589 5.43 0.67 22.78
CA VAL A 589 5.26 0.66 24.24
C VAL A 589 5.99 -0.49 24.92
N LEU A 590 6.89 -1.18 24.21
CA LEU A 590 7.69 -2.25 24.79
C LEU A 590 8.64 -1.71 25.85
N GLY A 591 8.77 -2.46 26.94
CA GLY A 591 9.62 -2.08 28.07
C GLY A 591 9.09 -0.90 28.89
N LEU A 592 7.79 -0.59 28.77
CA LEU A 592 7.13 0.44 29.57
C LEU A 592 6.24 -0.13 30.69
N ASP A 593 6.26 -1.45 30.89
CA ASP A 593 5.43 -2.19 31.85
C ASP A 593 3.90 -2.00 31.68
N VAL A 594 3.48 -1.48 30.52
CA VAL A 594 2.06 -1.27 30.17
C VAL A 594 1.32 -2.60 30.08
N GLU A 595 2.00 -3.69 29.71
CA GLU A 595 1.46 -5.04 29.71
C GLU A 595 1.04 -5.48 31.11
N LEU A 596 1.85 -5.16 32.12
CA LEU A 596 1.60 -5.54 33.50
C LEU A 596 0.38 -4.80 34.02
N ALA A 597 0.32 -3.48 33.79
CA ALA A 597 -0.83 -2.65 34.14
C ALA A 597 -2.11 -3.08 33.43
N ALA A 598 -2.06 -3.32 32.11
CA ALA A 598 -3.22 -3.75 31.32
C ALA A 598 -3.77 -5.09 31.80
N MET A 599 -2.93 -6.12 31.94
CA MET A 599 -3.39 -7.45 32.35
C MET A 599 -3.90 -7.45 33.79
N ARG A 600 -3.28 -6.67 34.68
CA ARG A 600 -3.77 -6.50 36.04
C ARG A 600 -5.16 -5.87 36.09
N GLN A 601 -5.41 -4.87 35.25
CA GLN A 601 -6.71 -4.21 35.16
C GLN A 601 -7.77 -5.14 34.55
N ILE A 602 -7.44 -5.87 33.48
CA ILE A 602 -8.33 -6.89 32.90
C ILE A 602 -8.65 -7.97 33.94
N GLY A 603 -7.65 -8.45 34.68
CA GLY A 603 -7.85 -9.39 35.79
C GLY A 603 -8.80 -8.86 36.86
N SER A 604 -8.70 -7.58 37.22
CA SER A 604 -9.62 -6.91 38.14
C SER A 604 -11.07 -6.89 37.62
N LEU A 605 -11.26 -6.57 36.34
CA LEU A 605 -12.58 -6.56 35.70
C LEU A 605 -13.19 -7.97 35.65
N LEU A 606 -12.39 -9.01 35.42
CA LEU A 606 -12.84 -10.41 35.43
C LEU A 606 -13.15 -10.90 36.85
N ALA A 607 -12.31 -10.55 37.84
CA ALA A 607 -12.54 -10.88 39.25
C ALA A 607 -13.85 -10.27 39.77
N ALA A 608 -14.14 -9.01 39.39
CA ALA A 608 -15.39 -8.34 39.71
C ALA A 608 -16.63 -9.04 39.11
N LYS A 609 -16.44 -9.83 38.05
CA LYS A 609 -17.47 -10.69 37.44
C LYS A 609 -17.51 -12.11 38.05
N GLY A 610 -16.75 -12.38 39.11
CA GLY A 610 -16.72 -13.67 39.80
C GLY A 610 -15.80 -14.72 39.18
N VAL A 611 -14.95 -14.34 38.22
CA VAL A 611 -13.93 -15.26 37.67
C VAL A 611 -12.83 -15.45 38.71
N LEU A 612 -12.43 -16.70 38.96
CA LEU A 612 -11.41 -17.04 39.97
C LEU A 612 -10.02 -17.29 39.38
N GLU A 613 -9.95 -17.65 38.10
CA GLU A 613 -8.71 -18.01 37.41
C GLU A 613 -8.79 -17.55 35.95
N ILE A 614 -7.73 -16.92 35.48
CA ILE A 614 -7.54 -16.55 34.07
C ILE A 614 -6.50 -17.50 33.44
N THR A 615 -6.75 -17.88 32.19
CA THR A 615 -5.82 -18.68 31.38
C THR A 615 -5.41 -17.92 30.13
N GLY A 616 -4.31 -18.32 29.50
CA GLY A 616 -3.87 -17.74 28.24
C GLY A 616 -3.02 -18.70 27.44
N GLU A 617 -2.95 -18.48 26.13
CA GLU A 617 -2.18 -19.31 25.21
C GLU A 617 -1.13 -18.52 24.43
N VAL A 618 0.00 -19.18 24.16
CA VAL A 618 1.05 -18.72 23.25
C VAL A 618 1.31 -19.83 22.23
N ILE A 619 1.12 -19.51 20.95
CA ILE A 619 1.51 -20.38 19.83
C ILE A 619 2.80 -19.79 19.25
N GLU A 620 3.91 -20.49 19.42
CA GLU A 620 5.20 -20.01 18.94
C GLU A 620 5.22 -19.93 17.40
N THR A 621 5.68 -18.78 16.89
CA THR A 621 5.94 -18.55 15.47
C THR A 621 7.36 -18.00 15.32
N GLU A 622 7.89 -17.99 14.10
CA GLU A 622 9.19 -17.36 13.82
C GLU A 622 9.22 -15.87 14.18
N ALA A 623 8.08 -15.18 14.07
CA ALA A 623 8.01 -13.74 14.26
C ALA A 623 7.79 -13.31 15.71
N ASN A 624 7.09 -14.09 16.54
CA ASN A 624 6.54 -13.62 17.81
C ASN A 624 7.44 -13.79 19.05
N PHE A 625 8.77 -13.84 18.84
CA PHE A 625 9.74 -14.08 19.91
C PHE A 625 9.62 -13.09 21.08
N LEU A 626 9.24 -11.84 20.83
CA LEU A 626 9.08 -10.80 21.87
C LEU A 626 7.90 -11.02 22.82
N SER A 627 6.92 -11.83 22.43
CA SER A 627 5.71 -12.08 23.26
C SER A 627 5.72 -13.42 23.99
N ARG A 628 6.75 -14.26 23.81
CA ARG A 628 6.74 -15.64 24.36
C ARG A 628 6.80 -15.68 25.88
N ASP A 629 7.40 -14.68 26.50
CA ASP A 629 7.50 -14.55 27.96
C ASP A 629 6.41 -13.64 28.57
N LEU A 630 5.49 -13.10 27.76
CA LEU A 630 4.52 -12.08 28.16
C LEU A 630 3.68 -12.51 29.37
N PHE A 631 3.12 -13.72 29.32
CA PHE A 631 2.31 -14.25 30.42
C PHE A 631 3.14 -14.48 31.69
N ALA A 632 4.37 -15.00 31.55
CA ALA A 632 5.28 -15.17 32.68
C ALA A 632 5.58 -13.82 33.36
N ARG A 633 5.83 -12.76 32.57
CA ARG A 633 6.04 -11.40 33.08
C ARG A 633 4.80 -10.85 33.77
N CYS A 634 3.60 -11.20 33.30
CA CYS A 634 2.33 -10.89 33.97
C CYS A 634 2.04 -11.80 35.19
N GLY A 635 2.98 -12.65 35.60
CA GLY A 635 2.87 -13.53 36.76
C GLY A 635 2.08 -14.82 36.53
N PHE A 636 1.80 -15.20 35.29
CA PHE A 636 1.15 -16.48 35.02
C PHE A 636 2.16 -17.62 35.25
N LEU A 637 1.64 -18.76 35.69
CA LEU A 637 2.39 -20.00 35.83
C LEU A 637 1.96 -20.94 34.70
N GLY A 638 2.91 -21.53 33.99
CA GLY A 638 2.61 -22.29 32.79
C GLY A 638 3.83 -22.97 32.19
N ALA A 639 3.57 -23.92 31.29
CA ALA A 639 4.56 -24.60 30.46
C ALA A 639 3.92 -24.96 29.11
N ASN A 640 4.74 -25.14 28.06
CA ASN A 640 4.29 -25.58 26.73
C ASN A 640 3.22 -24.69 26.07
N GLY A 641 3.26 -23.37 26.30
CA GLY A 641 2.34 -22.43 25.67
C GLY A 641 1.01 -22.23 26.39
N GLU A 642 0.73 -23.01 27.45
CA GLU A 642 -0.46 -22.84 28.29
C GLU A 642 -0.09 -22.15 29.61
N TRP A 643 -0.83 -21.09 29.94
CA TRP A 643 -0.57 -20.23 31.09
C TRP A 643 -1.82 -20.08 31.94
N LYS A 644 -1.66 -20.07 33.27
CA LYS A 644 -2.76 -19.81 34.21
C LYS A 644 -2.33 -18.90 35.35
N ARG A 645 -3.28 -18.12 35.88
CA ARG A 645 -3.09 -17.28 37.06
C ARG A 645 -4.37 -17.19 37.87
N SER A 646 -4.24 -17.29 39.19
CA SER A 646 -5.33 -16.97 40.13
C SER A 646 -5.68 -15.49 40.03
N LEU A 647 -6.97 -15.16 40.03
CA LEU A 647 -7.46 -13.78 40.12
C LEU A 647 -7.60 -13.29 41.58
N ASP A 648 -6.89 -13.92 42.52
CA ASP A 648 -6.63 -13.32 43.83
C ASP A 648 -5.78 -12.07 43.63
N MET A 649 -6.39 -10.92 43.91
CA MET A 649 -5.80 -9.62 43.69
C MET A 649 -4.73 -9.31 44.74
N ALA A 650 -4.69 -10.05 45.85
CA ALA A 650 -3.64 -9.97 46.85
C ALA A 650 -2.32 -10.52 46.28
N GLY A 651 -1.27 -9.70 46.26
CA GLY A 651 0.04 -10.08 45.72
C GLY A 651 0.12 -10.07 44.18
N TRP A 652 -0.89 -9.54 43.49
CA TRP A 652 -0.76 -9.13 42.10
C TRP A 652 -0.51 -7.62 42.03
N ASP A 653 0.74 -7.23 42.18
CA ASP A 653 1.10 -5.81 42.18
C ASP A 653 0.96 -5.21 40.78
N ALA A 654 0.33 -4.04 40.71
CA ALA A 654 0.34 -3.21 39.52
C ALA A 654 1.56 -2.28 39.57
N PRO A 655 2.14 -1.91 38.42
CA PRO A 655 3.11 -0.81 38.38
C PRO A 655 2.46 0.47 38.92
N SER A 656 2.85 0.92 40.11
CA SER A 656 2.23 2.07 40.80
C SER A 656 2.45 3.40 40.08
N TYR A 657 3.45 3.44 39.20
CA TYR A 657 3.84 4.59 38.40
C TYR A 657 3.10 4.71 37.06
N ILE A 658 2.17 3.79 36.75
CA ILE A 658 1.30 3.88 35.57
C ILE A 658 -0.10 4.30 36.01
N SER A 659 -0.60 5.42 35.47
CA SER A 659 -1.98 5.83 35.68
C SER A 659 -2.89 5.03 34.76
N VAL A 660 -3.88 4.33 35.32
CA VAL A 660 -4.84 3.51 34.57
C VAL A 660 -6.24 4.08 34.67
N GLU A 661 -6.86 4.35 33.53
CA GLU A 661 -8.26 4.76 33.37
C GLU A 661 -9.02 3.68 32.58
N VAL A 662 -10.31 3.50 32.86
CA VAL A 662 -11.21 2.55 32.16
C VAL A 662 -12.37 3.32 31.53
#